data_AF-A0A7R9U3C9-F1
#
_entry.id   AF-A0A7R9U3C9-F1
#
_cell.length_a   1.000
_cell.length_b   1.000
_cell.length_c   1.000
_cell.angle_alpha   90.00
_cell.angle_beta   90.00
_cell.angle_gamma   90.00
#
_symmetry.space_group_name_H-M   'P 1'
#
loop_
_entity.id
_entity.type
_entity.pdbx_description
1 polymer ?
#
loop_
_entity_poly.entity_id
_entity_poly.type
_entity_poly.pdbx_seq_one_letter_code
_entity_poly.pdbx_strand_id
1 'polypeptide(L)'
;EDTCFESGGWMTGLQHREPVHKFFFCISSSFRGPTLPSWYKEHWTSAMLAPMSGRTQLVGTAIKCPDASGRPIPHVPSTAVAFNAKALELGAQSGVFNCEETENDALKDESSWALKILENGANIATMQAMFTETDWTGWYNEHRASSPVRAVMGPNGMRGCDEVSTEVYMKNGWYGGMSPHPMEYVFHPADALIGDGDSRAIGHVREASIAGEAATKYSAVGVAPVGAPLTLRIALFSHSLDMDGAPRLLYQMALDMKRRGHQLTVLCPFRGALQALYEAAEIPVIILQVTGKNFWDALDSGHDGLEGLLRRHFTLLTMPDLVVLNTIMWADYVYAMHDVRPERPRIAWVLHEGEIAEKSVTPSGWWFGKKFQQLASERGLRRLTASVSSVVFVADATRALWSRADLGNFYTFHGYVSRSETEARASIFGNEAAVRALRTQVGAEGKYMLTAVGTICQRKQQSVLVKALELVGGEIFGKDGYVLVLVGAPSDAGGSGDRKYYNGLVEYVKGAKLEEHVKFVPFADDALKYVAAADLHFSASMNEAFPLNTLEAMLLQTPVMMTRAGGSEEQLADPRAEGDGFLLPVTPDEKVMARKIKAHLKGRDLKSVLPAMGTRARQTVLRRFTDEVAGDRMDKLLAEVMGTSPVDAPQGRVCIIVRTFAGQLQDPIYNLEKMLKSLVAMNYKAWNALVVQTDPAEMEGLYGLLSRLDDHRLRVIQYPDLHAYKSGAFEITDKVISQCPPSSDWLLATNGDNTYEPEFLDHLDLDY
;
A
#
# COMPACT_ATOMS: atom_id res chain seq x y z
N GLU A 1 21.37 2.26 -16.62
CA GLU A 1 21.36 0.91 -17.20
C GLU A 1 22.59 0.22 -16.64
N ASP A 2 22.39 -0.68 -15.68
CA ASP A 2 23.46 -1.55 -15.22
C ASP A 2 23.49 -2.71 -16.20
N THR A 3 24.49 -2.73 -17.07
CA THR A 3 24.64 -3.78 -18.10
C THR A 3 25.46 -4.95 -17.57
N CYS A 4 25.84 -4.94 -16.28
CA CYS A 4 26.76 -5.90 -15.70
C CYS A 4 26.01 -7.12 -15.13
N PHE A 5 26.46 -8.31 -15.49
CA PHE A 5 25.91 -9.57 -14.97
C PHE A 5 26.59 -9.96 -13.64
N GLU A 6 25.79 -10.49 -12.71
CA GLU A 6 26.22 -11.21 -11.50
C GLU A 6 27.33 -10.50 -10.68
N SER A 7 28.53 -11.09 -10.57
CA SER A 7 29.64 -10.59 -9.76
C SER A 7 30.19 -9.24 -10.22
N GLY A 8 29.99 -8.88 -11.48
CA GLY A 8 30.34 -7.56 -12.02
C GLY A 8 29.56 -6.42 -11.35
N GLY A 9 28.30 -6.67 -10.98
CA GLY A 9 27.46 -5.69 -10.27
C GLY A 9 27.93 -5.38 -8.84
N TRP A 10 28.67 -6.30 -8.20
CA TRP A 10 29.21 -6.08 -6.85
C TRP A 10 30.34 -5.05 -6.82
N MET A 11 31.01 -4.84 -7.96
CA MET A 11 32.20 -3.98 -8.07
C MET A 11 31.90 -2.52 -7.71
N THR A 12 30.69 -2.04 -8.01
CA THR A 12 30.22 -0.68 -7.68
C THR A 12 30.26 -0.41 -6.16
N GLY A 13 29.96 -1.41 -5.34
CA GLY A 13 30.00 -1.33 -3.87
C GLY A 13 31.39 -1.58 -3.25
N LEU A 14 32.22 -2.39 -3.91
CA LEU A 14 33.52 -2.82 -3.36
C LEU A 14 34.69 -1.88 -3.71
N GLN A 15 34.60 -1.08 -4.78
CA GLN A 15 35.69 -0.17 -5.21
C GLN A 15 35.85 1.10 -4.36
N HIS A 16 34.82 1.49 -3.59
CA HIS A 16 34.79 2.77 -2.89
C HIS A 16 35.26 2.71 -1.42
N ARG A 17 35.84 1.59 -0.97
CA ARG A 17 36.25 1.41 0.44
C ARG A 17 37.58 0.68 0.55
N GLU A 18 38.47 1.15 1.41
CA GLU A 18 39.55 0.28 1.91
C GLU A 18 38.91 -0.90 2.65
N PRO A 19 39.35 -2.15 2.44
CA PRO A 19 38.70 -3.33 3.02
C PRO A 19 38.96 -3.37 4.54
N VAL A 20 38.07 -2.75 5.32
CA VAL A 20 38.07 -2.82 6.80
C VAL A 20 37.48 -4.14 7.31
N HIS A 21 36.91 -4.95 6.41
CA HIS A 21 36.17 -6.17 6.75
C HIS A 21 36.99 -7.44 6.50
N LYS A 22 36.88 -8.41 7.44
CA LYS A 22 37.62 -9.67 7.42
C LYS A 22 37.02 -10.72 6.47
N PHE A 23 35.69 -10.67 6.29
CA PHE A 23 34.90 -11.54 5.42
C PHE A 23 33.85 -10.70 4.69
N PHE A 24 33.49 -11.13 3.49
CA PHE A 24 32.52 -10.53 2.60
C PHE A 24 31.46 -11.56 2.25
N PHE A 25 30.20 -11.14 2.24
CA PHE A 25 29.08 -11.93 1.73
C PHE A 25 28.48 -11.19 0.55
N CYS A 26 28.39 -11.87 -0.59
CA CYS A 26 27.79 -11.32 -1.80
C CYS A 26 26.72 -12.29 -2.28
N ILE A 27 25.50 -11.79 -2.43
CA ILE A 27 24.33 -12.58 -2.82
C ILE A 27 23.71 -11.89 -4.03
N SER A 28 23.50 -12.66 -5.09
CA SER A 28 22.87 -12.17 -6.30
C SER A 28 21.38 -11.89 -6.08
N SER A 29 20.85 -10.89 -6.79
CA SER A 29 19.42 -10.58 -6.78
C SER A 29 18.56 -11.69 -7.40
N SER A 30 19.18 -12.62 -8.13
CA SER A 30 18.57 -13.84 -8.66
C SER A 30 18.41 -14.95 -7.61
N PHE A 31 19.08 -14.84 -6.45
CA PHE A 31 18.99 -15.83 -5.39
C PHE A 31 17.60 -15.83 -4.73
N ARG A 32 17.03 -17.02 -4.52
CA ARG A 32 15.73 -17.25 -3.87
C ARG A 32 15.93 -18.32 -2.79
N GLY A 33 15.64 -17.97 -1.53
CA GLY A 33 15.86 -18.84 -0.36
C GLY A 33 14.77 -19.92 -0.18
N PRO A 34 14.79 -20.68 0.94
CA PRO A 34 15.68 -20.52 2.11
C PRO A 34 17.10 -21.05 1.85
N THR A 35 18.13 -20.53 2.52
CA THR A 35 19.56 -20.94 2.36
C THR A 35 19.90 -22.29 2.98
N LEU A 36 19.05 -22.78 3.89
CA LEU A 36 19.18 -24.06 4.57
C LEU A 36 17.80 -24.73 4.69
N PRO A 37 17.72 -26.06 4.71
CA PRO A 37 16.48 -26.78 4.99
C PRO A 37 15.93 -26.43 6.38
N SER A 38 14.60 -26.41 6.52
CA SER A 38 13.90 -26.06 7.79
C SER A 38 14.26 -26.95 8.98
N TRP A 39 14.85 -28.13 8.74
CA TRP A 39 15.33 -29.06 9.77
C TRP A 39 16.80 -28.82 10.19
N TYR A 40 17.54 -27.94 9.50
CA TYR A 40 18.92 -27.63 9.83
C TYR A 40 18.97 -26.62 10.99
N LYS A 41 19.68 -26.98 12.06
CA LYS A 41 19.59 -26.28 13.36
C LYS A 41 20.58 -25.12 13.54
N GLU A 42 21.53 -24.95 12.63
CA GLU A 42 22.52 -23.87 12.69
C GLU A 42 22.18 -22.72 11.73
N HIS A 43 22.68 -21.53 12.04
CA HIS A 43 22.47 -20.35 11.20
C HIS A 43 23.20 -20.50 9.86
N TRP A 44 22.57 -20.06 8.76
CA TRP A 44 23.12 -20.25 7.41
C TRP A 44 24.47 -19.56 7.21
N THR A 45 24.69 -18.42 7.85
CA THR A 45 26.02 -17.76 7.83
C THR A 45 27.07 -18.60 8.56
N SER A 46 26.72 -19.28 9.65
CA SER A 46 27.63 -20.19 10.35
C SER A 46 27.97 -21.39 9.48
N ALA A 47 26.98 -21.99 8.82
CA ALA A 47 27.20 -23.08 7.87
C ALA A 47 28.07 -22.67 6.68
N MET A 48 27.93 -21.44 6.20
CA MET A 48 28.71 -20.89 5.08
C MET A 48 30.13 -20.46 5.49
N LEU A 49 30.33 -20.01 6.74
CA LEU A 49 31.64 -19.60 7.26
C LEU A 49 32.43 -20.75 7.89
N ALA A 50 31.79 -21.82 8.35
CA ALA A 50 32.48 -22.96 8.97
C ALA A 50 33.59 -23.54 8.06
N PRO A 51 33.40 -23.67 6.73
CA PRO A 51 34.46 -24.11 5.81
C PRO A 51 35.59 -23.10 5.62
N MET A 52 35.41 -21.82 5.99
CA MET A 52 36.44 -20.77 5.89
C MET A 52 37.54 -20.89 6.95
N SER A 53 37.50 -21.92 7.79
CA SER A 53 38.58 -22.25 8.71
C SER A 53 39.79 -22.85 7.96
N GLY A 54 40.98 -22.27 8.13
CA GLY A 54 42.22 -22.78 7.51
C GLY A 54 42.54 -22.17 6.14
N ARG A 55 42.73 -23.01 5.11
CA ARG A 55 43.22 -22.60 3.78
C ARG A 55 42.12 -22.18 2.79
N THR A 56 40.85 -22.32 3.17
CA THR A 56 39.70 -21.96 2.33
C THR A 56 39.49 -20.45 2.28
N GLN A 57 39.38 -19.89 1.08
CA GLN A 57 39.25 -18.43 0.90
C GLN A 57 37.93 -18.01 0.24
N LEU A 58 37.24 -18.93 -0.43
CA LEU A 58 35.96 -18.70 -1.11
C LEU A 58 35.02 -19.89 -0.86
N VAL A 59 33.80 -19.60 -0.42
CA VAL A 59 32.74 -20.58 -0.17
C VAL A 59 31.50 -20.12 -0.88
N GLY A 60 30.74 -21.03 -1.48
CA GLY A 60 29.40 -20.71 -1.95
C GLY A 60 28.40 -21.81 -1.71
N THR A 61 27.18 -21.56 -2.15
CA THR A 61 26.08 -22.49 -1.91
C THR A 61 26.20 -23.76 -2.76
N ALA A 62 26.94 -23.72 -3.87
CA ALA A 62 27.23 -24.86 -4.74
C ALA A 62 28.68 -24.85 -5.29
N ILE A 63 29.10 -25.96 -5.90
CA ILE A 63 30.24 -26.08 -6.83
C ILE A 63 29.69 -26.50 -8.20
N LYS A 64 30.14 -25.80 -9.24
CA LYS A 64 29.97 -26.22 -10.63
C LYS A 64 31.22 -26.94 -11.12
N CYS A 65 31.01 -28.09 -11.73
CA CYS A 65 32.08 -28.92 -12.28
C CYS A 65 32.58 -28.38 -13.64
N PRO A 66 33.80 -28.77 -14.06
CA PRO A 66 34.32 -28.44 -15.38
C PRO A 66 33.41 -28.97 -16.50
N ASP A 67 33.37 -28.27 -17.63
CA ASP A 67 32.64 -28.72 -18.81
C ASP A 67 33.28 -28.32 -20.14
N ALA A 68 32.66 -28.78 -21.23
CA ALA A 68 33.14 -28.55 -22.60
C ALA A 68 32.90 -27.10 -23.10
N SER A 69 32.25 -26.24 -22.32
CA SER A 69 31.85 -24.88 -22.72
C SER A 69 32.84 -23.79 -22.27
N GLY A 70 34.07 -24.18 -21.94
CA GLY A 70 35.14 -23.24 -21.58
C GLY A 70 35.31 -23.00 -20.08
N ARG A 71 34.76 -23.89 -19.23
CA ARG A 71 34.92 -23.87 -17.77
C ARG A 71 35.87 -25.01 -17.36
N PRO A 72 37.19 -24.76 -17.24
CA PRO A 72 38.18 -25.83 -17.15
C PRO A 72 38.37 -26.39 -15.74
N ILE A 73 37.84 -25.75 -14.70
CA ILE A 73 38.03 -26.14 -13.31
C ILE A 73 36.74 -26.05 -12.49
N PRO A 74 36.63 -26.79 -11.37
CA PRO A 74 35.57 -26.60 -10.40
C PRO A 74 35.56 -25.17 -9.87
N HIS A 75 34.38 -24.56 -9.79
CA HIS A 75 34.23 -23.17 -9.35
C HIS A 75 32.96 -22.97 -8.53
N VAL A 76 33.00 -21.93 -7.71
CA VAL A 76 31.85 -21.48 -6.92
C VAL A 76 31.03 -20.50 -7.78
N PRO A 77 29.73 -20.74 -8.00
CA PRO A 77 28.90 -19.81 -8.74
C PRO A 77 28.59 -18.55 -7.91
N SER A 78 28.51 -17.41 -8.58
CA SER A 78 28.31 -16.08 -8.00
C SER A 78 26.91 -15.83 -7.41
N THR A 79 26.01 -16.83 -7.44
CA THR A 79 24.66 -16.73 -6.88
C THR A 79 24.62 -16.33 -5.39
N ALA A 80 25.46 -16.94 -4.55
CA ALA A 80 25.63 -16.60 -3.14
C ALA A 80 26.99 -17.11 -2.66
N VAL A 81 27.87 -16.18 -2.29
CA VAL A 81 29.28 -16.47 -1.95
C VAL A 81 29.72 -15.74 -0.67
N ALA A 82 30.61 -16.38 0.06
CA ALA A 82 31.33 -15.84 1.20
C ALA A 82 32.84 -15.96 0.94
N PHE A 83 33.59 -14.88 1.11
CA PHE A 83 35.02 -14.87 0.82
C PHE A 83 35.77 -13.89 1.73
N ASN A 84 37.08 -14.09 1.88
CA ASN A 84 37.92 -13.24 2.72
C ASN A 84 38.65 -12.16 1.89
N ALA A 85 39.35 -11.24 2.57
CA ALA A 85 40.09 -10.16 1.91
C ALA A 85 41.13 -10.66 0.88
N LYS A 86 41.71 -11.85 1.08
CA LYS A 86 42.67 -12.42 0.12
C LYS A 86 41.97 -12.91 -1.14
N ALA A 87 40.83 -13.58 -1.02
CA ALA A 87 40.01 -13.95 -2.17
C ALA A 87 39.45 -12.73 -2.91
N LEU A 88 39.14 -11.63 -2.22
CA LEU A 88 38.76 -10.36 -2.86
C LEU A 88 39.89 -9.81 -3.76
N GLU A 89 41.12 -9.78 -3.24
CA GLU A 89 42.31 -9.35 -4.00
C GLU A 89 42.54 -10.22 -5.24
N LEU A 90 42.46 -11.55 -5.06
CA LEU A 90 42.62 -12.52 -6.16
C LEU A 90 41.47 -12.44 -7.18
N GLY A 91 40.26 -12.13 -6.73
CA GLY A 91 39.10 -11.89 -7.60
C GLY A 91 39.31 -10.66 -8.49
N ALA A 92 39.78 -9.55 -7.91
CA ALA A 92 40.10 -8.34 -8.68
C ALA A 92 41.19 -8.61 -9.74
N GLN A 93 42.19 -9.44 -9.42
CA GLN A 93 43.23 -9.85 -10.37
C GLN A 93 42.73 -10.82 -11.45
N SER A 94 41.68 -11.60 -11.16
CA SER A 94 41.10 -12.57 -12.09
C SER A 94 40.18 -11.96 -13.14
N GLY A 95 39.72 -10.74 -12.92
CA GLY A 95 38.72 -10.09 -13.77
C GLY A 95 37.27 -10.37 -13.38
N VAL A 96 37.00 -11.21 -12.37
CA VAL A 96 35.62 -11.65 -12.02
C VAL A 96 34.64 -10.57 -11.61
N PHE A 97 35.16 -9.39 -11.25
CA PHE A 97 34.33 -8.24 -10.91
C PHE A 97 34.13 -7.30 -12.10
N ASN A 98 34.68 -7.59 -13.28
CA ASN A 98 34.50 -6.78 -14.47
C ASN A 98 33.04 -6.84 -14.95
N CYS A 99 32.60 -5.77 -15.58
CA CYS A 99 31.30 -5.70 -16.21
C CYS A 99 31.33 -6.35 -17.60
N GLU A 100 31.02 -7.64 -17.65
CA GLU A 100 30.96 -8.39 -18.90
C GLU A 100 29.69 -8.10 -19.70
N GLU A 101 29.83 -8.03 -21.04
CA GLU A 101 28.72 -7.74 -21.97
C GLU A 101 27.77 -8.95 -22.16
N THR A 102 28.20 -10.16 -21.79
CA THR A 102 27.41 -11.40 -21.92
C THR A 102 27.45 -12.27 -20.67
N GLU A 103 26.34 -12.98 -20.41
CA GLU A 103 26.22 -13.95 -19.30
C GLU A 103 27.29 -15.05 -19.34
N ASN A 104 27.64 -15.53 -20.54
CA ASN A 104 28.66 -16.59 -20.70
C ASN A 104 30.06 -16.12 -20.31
N ASP A 105 30.38 -14.84 -20.50
CA ASP A 105 31.69 -14.31 -20.13
C ASP A 105 31.78 -14.08 -18.61
N ALA A 106 30.71 -13.57 -18.00
CA ALA A 106 30.58 -13.49 -16.54
C ALA A 106 30.72 -14.86 -15.85
N LEU A 107 30.20 -15.93 -16.47
CA LEU A 107 30.34 -17.31 -15.94
C LEU A 107 31.75 -17.89 -16.11
N LYS A 108 32.50 -17.53 -17.16
CA LYS A 108 33.91 -17.96 -17.31
C LYS A 108 34.78 -17.33 -16.24
N ASP A 109 34.46 -16.10 -15.87
CA ASP A 109 35.13 -15.33 -14.85
C ASP A 109 34.98 -15.94 -13.44
N GLU A 110 33.86 -16.60 -13.13
CA GLU A 110 33.71 -17.41 -11.91
C GLU A 110 34.79 -18.51 -11.82
N SER A 111 35.10 -19.15 -12.97
CA SER A 111 36.16 -20.14 -13.07
C SER A 111 37.55 -19.51 -12.94
N SER A 112 37.77 -18.32 -13.51
CA SER A 112 39.02 -17.57 -13.36
C SER A 112 39.31 -17.20 -11.90
N TRP A 113 38.28 -16.85 -11.13
CA TRP A 113 38.40 -16.53 -9.71
C TRP A 113 38.82 -17.74 -8.88
N ALA A 114 38.12 -18.87 -9.05
CA ALA A 114 38.47 -20.12 -8.41
C ALA A 114 39.90 -20.56 -8.76
N LEU A 115 40.32 -20.38 -10.02
CA LEU A 115 41.65 -20.76 -10.49
C LEU A 115 42.74 -19.98 -9.78
N LYS A 116 42.57 -18.66 -9.65
CA LYS A 116 43.54 -17.80 -8.94
C LYS A 116 43.68 -18.17 -7.47
N ILE A 117 42.58 -18.57 -6.82
CA ILE A 117 42.60 -19.04 -5.43
C ILE A 117 43.40 -20.35 -5.33
N LEU A 118 43.13 -21.32 -6.21
CA LEU A 118 43.81 -22.62 -6.22
C LEU A 118 45.30 -22.52 -6.58
N GLU A 119 45.67 -21.66 -7.55
CA GLU A 119 47.07 -21.35 -7.91
C GLU A 119 47.88 -20.79 -6.73
N ASN A 120 47.22 -20.05 -5.84
CA ASN A 120 47.82 -19.48 -4.63
C ASN A 120 47.86 -20.48 -3.44
N GLY A 121 47.54 -21.75 -3.68
CA GLY A 121 47.60 -22.81 -2.66
C GLY A 121 46.47 -22.74 -1.62
N ALA A 122 45.43 -21.96 -1.90
CA ALA A 122 44.22 -21.85 -1.10
C ALA A 122 43.10 -22.72 -1.67
N ASN A 123 42.13 -23.08 -0.83
CA ASN A 123 41.00 -23.93 -1.21
C ASN A 123 39.72 -23.13 -1.48
N ILE A 124 38.81 -23.73 -2.23
CA ILE A 124 37.39 -23.30 -2.33
C ILE A 124 36.51 -24.32 -1.59
N ALA A 125 35.30 -23.95 -1.18
CA ALA A 125 34.39 -24.89 -0.54
C ALA A 125 32.92 -24.60 -0.88
N THR A 126 32.03 -25.48 -0.44
CA THR A 126 30.59 -25.33 -0.66
C THR A 126 29.76 -25.89 0.48
N MET A 127 28.50 -25.43 0.55
CA MET A 127 27.45 -25.97 1.41
C MET A 127 26.84 -27.27 0.85
N GLN A 128 27.13 -27.67 -0.39
CA GLN A 128 26.68 -28.98 -0.91
C GLN A 128 27.33 -30.11 -0.13
N ALA A 129 26.52 -30.87 0.61
CA ALA A 129 26.98 -31.94 1.51
C ALA A 129 27.90 -32.98 0.84
N MET A 130 27.74 -33.23 -0.46
CA MET A 130 28.60 -34.16 -1.21
C MET A 130 30.03 -33.64 -1.45
N PHE A 131 30.26 -32.33 -1.30
CA PHE A 131 31.53 -31.66 -1.58
C PHE A 131 32.08 -30.85 -0.39
N THR A 132 31.45 -30.94 0.78
CA THR A 132 31.84 -30.17 1.98
C THR A 132 33.26 -30.52 2.48
N GLU A 133 33.72 -31.75 2.27
CA GLU A 133 35.05 -32.23 2.71
C GLU A 133 36.08 -32.31 1.57
N THR A 134 35.74 -31.83 0.36
CA THR A 134 36.61 -31.98 -0.81
C THR A 134 37.82 -31.02 -0.76
N ASP A 135 39.03 -31.57 -0.93
CA ASP A 135 40.26 -30.80 -1.14
C ASP A 135 40.44 -30.43 -2.62
N TRP A 136 39.86 -29.29 -3.02
CA TRP A 136 39.95 -28.81 -4.39
C TRP A 136 41.36 -28.30 -4.76
N THR A 137 42.16 -27.87 -3.79
CA THR A 137 43.57 -27.54 -4.01
C THR A 137 44.38 -28.80 -4.34
N GLY A 138 44.14 -29.90 -3.61
CA GLY A 138 44.69 -31.23 -3.92
C GLY A 138 44.29 -31.69 -5.32
N TRP A 139 43.00 -31.64 -5.63
CA TRP A 139 42.46 -31.95 -6.97
C TRP A 139 43.15 -31.13 -8.06
N TYR A 140 43.28 -29.81 -7.88
CA TYR A 140 43.93 -28.94 -8.85
C TYR A 140 45.40 -29.31 -9.06
N ASN A 141 46.15 -29.60 -8.00
CA ASN A 141 47.56 -29.96 -8.10
C ASN A 141 47.81 -31.27 -8.86
N GLU A 142 46.88 -32.23 -8.75
CA GLU A 142 46.92 -33.50 -9.48
C GLU A 142 46.60 -33.32 -10.98
N HIS A 143 45.74 -32.35 -11.32
CA HIS A 143 45.19 -32.19 -12.67
C HIS A 143 45.76 -31.00 -13.47
N ARG A 144 46.54 -30.10 -12.84
CA ARG A 144 47.13 -28.92 -13.52
C ARG A 144 48.21 -29.24 -14.56
N ALA A 145 48.81 -30.44 -14.50
CA ALA A 145 49.86 -30.87 -15.44
C ALA A 145 49.29 -31.42 -16.77
N SER A 146 47.98 -31.66 -16.85
CA SER A 146 47.28 -31.98 -18.09
C SER A 146 46.86 -30.70 -18.82
N SER A 147 47.46 -30.40 -19.97
CA SER A 147 47.17 -29.22 -20.80
C SER A 147 46.20 -29.53 -21.95
N PRO A 148 45.17 -28.71 -22.24
CA PRO A 148 44.33 -28.03 -21.24
C PRO A 148 43.68 -29.10 -20.37
N VAL A 149 42.80 -28.74 -19.43
CA VAL A 149 41.84 -29.70 -18.85
C VAL A 149 40.88 -30.13 -19.96
N ARG A 150 41.38 -30.87 -20.98
CA ARG A 150 40.59 -31.72 -21.83
C ARG A 150 40.00 -32.71 -20.85
N ALA A 151 38.69 -32.60 -20.65
CA ALA A 151 37.83 -33.67 -20.20
C ALA A 151 38.56 -35.01 -20.34
N VAL A 152 39.00 -35.58 -19.22
CA VAL A 152 39.58 -36.92 -19.22
C VAL A 152 38.43 -37.83 -19.61
N MET A 153 38.29 -38.07 -20.91
CA MET A 153 37.36 -39.04 -21.46
C MET A 153 37.79 -40.39 -20.92
N GLY A 154 37.08 -40.87 -19.90
CA GLY A 154 37.12 -42.27 -19.53
C GLY A 154 36.60 -43.13 -20.70
N PRO A 155 36.85 -44.44 -20.69
CA PRO A 155 36.57 -45.36 -21.81
C PRO A 155 35.09 -45.42 -22.27
N ASN A 156 34.18 -44.81 -21.52
CA ASN A 156 32.74 -44.74 -21.78
C ASN A 156 32.19 -43.29 -21.95
N GLY A 157 33.05 -42.27 -22.10
CA GLY A 157 32.60 -40.94 -22.56
C GLY A 157 31.94 -40.00 -21.53
N MET A 158 32.01 -40.25 -20.22
CA MET A 158 31.63 -39.27 -19.17
C MET A 158 32.64 -39.30 -18.02
N ARG A 159 33.15 -38.12 -17.60
CA ARG A 159 33.65 -37.80 -16.23
C ARG A 159 33.63 -36.28 -15.97
N GLY A 160 32.52 -35.78 -15.40
CA GLY A 160 32.49 -34.56 -14.57
C GLY A 160 32.87 -34.93 -13.13
N CYS A 161 32.64 -34.07 -12.12
CA CYS A 161 32.71 -34.55 -10.72
C CYS A 161 31.85 -35.81 -10.61
N ASP A 162 32.41 -36.94 -10.18
CA ASP A 162 31.68 -38.22 -10.20
C ASP A 162 30.31 -38.05 -9.51
N GLU A 163 29.26 -38.63 -10.12
CA GLU A 163 27.84 -38.63 -9.70
C GLU A 163 26.96 -37.38 -9.98
N VAL A 164 27.43 -36.36 -10.69
CA VAL A 164 26.54 -35.24 -11.09
C VAL A 164 25.84 -35.53 -12.42
N SER A 165 24.58 -35.98 -12.37
CA SER A 165 23.70 -36.01 -13.55
C SER A 165 23.48 -34.58 -14.07
N THR A 166 23.87 -34.32 -15.32
CA THR A 166 23.63 -33.05 -16.01
C THR A 166 22.19 -32.88 -16.48
N GLU A 167 21.29 -33.83 -16.22
CA GLU A 167 19.88 -33.79 -16.69
C GLU A 167 18.96 -32.84 -15.91
N VAL A 168 19.41 -32.24 -14.80
CA VAL A 168 18.54 -31.39 -13.96
C VAL A 168 18.35 -29.97 -14.53
N TYR A 169 19.21 -29.52 -15.45
CA TYR A 169 19.26 -28.10 -15.87
C TYR A 169 18.60 -27.76 -17.21
N MET A 170 18.06 -28.73 -17.96
CA MET A 170 17.42 -28.41 -19.25
C MET A 170 16.15 -29.23 -19.51
N LYS A 171 15.01 -28.70 -19.05
CA LYS A 171 13.71 -29.04 -19.65
C LYS A 171 13.07 -27.78 -20.22
N ASN A 172 12.78 -27.80 -21.52
CA ASN A 172 12.06 -26.72 -22.20
C ASN A 172 10.69 -26.52 -21.56
N GLY A 173 10.41 -25.30 -21.11
CA GLY A 173 9.14 -24.91 -20.46
C GLY A 173 9.30 -24.14 -19.15
N TRP A 174 10.51 -23.94 -18.66
CA TRP A 174 10.79 -23.07 -17.50
C TRP A 174 11.18 -21.68 -18.02
N TYR A 175 10.50 -20.63 -17.55
CA TYR A 175 10.86 -19.25 -17.86
C TYR A 175 12.32 -19.00 -17.46
N GLY A 176 13.09 -18.40 -18.37
CA GLY A 176 14.53 -18.20 -18.22
C GLY A 176 14.90 -17.38 -16.97
N GLY A 177 15.87 -17.91 -16.21
CA GLY A 177 16.66 -17.11 -15.26
C GLY A 177 16.54 -17.42 -13.77
N MET A 178 15.88 -18.50 -13.33
CA MET A 178 15.90 -18.90 -11.91
C MET A 178 16.58 -20.27 -11.71
N SER A 179 17.58 -20.32 -10.83
CA SER A 179 18.30 -21.53 -10.43
C SER A 179 17.62 -22.19 -9.20
N PRO A 180 17.45 -23.53 -9.16
CA PRO A 180 16.97 -24.26 -7.97
C PRO A 180 18.02 -24.31 -6.83
N HIS A 181 17.56 -24.69 -5.63
CA HIS A 181 18.32 -24.62 -4.38
C HIS A 181 19.38 -25.74 -4.24
N PRO A 182 20.61 -25.48 -3.74
CA PRO A 182 21.67 -26.48 -3.67
C PRO A 182 21.50 -27.61 -2.65
N MET A 183 20.53 -27.52 -1.73
CA MET A 183 20.14 -28.65 -0.85
C MET A 183 18.92 -29.44 -1.37
N GLU A 184 18.32 -29.05 -2.51
CA GLU A 184 17.28 -29.87 -3.16
C GLU A 184 17.84 -31.14 -3.83
N TYR A 185 19.17 -31.34 -3.79
CA TYR A 185 19.83 -32.57 -4.24
C TYR A 185 19.74 -33.73 -3.24
N VAL A 186 18.98 -33.58 -2.15
CA VAL A 186 18.56 -34.72 -1.34
C VAL A 186 17.03 -34.78 -1.42
N PHE A 187 16.54 -35.82 -2.11
CA PHE A 187 15.17 -36.36 -2.15
C PHE A 187 14.32 -36.15 -3.42
N HIS A 188 14.10 -37.30 -4.08
CA HIS A 188 12.99 -37.60 -4.98
C HIS A 188 11.67 -37.64 -4.19
N PRO A 189 10.55 -37.08 -4.69
CA PRO A 189 9.24 -37.31 -4.10
C PRO A 189 8.86 -38.78 -4.23
N ALA A 190 8.55 -39.43 -3.11
CA ALA A 190 7.69 -40.59 -3.08
C ALA A 190 6.29 -40.08 -3.42
N ASP A 191 5.86 -40.29 -4.67
CA ASP A 191 4.46 -40.48 -5.12
C ASP A 191 4.35 -40.29 -6.64
N ALA A 192 4.95 -41.18 -7.43
CA ALA A 192 4.44 -41.58 -8.76
C ALA A 192 5.33 -42.67 -9.41
N LEU A 193 4.76 -43.87 -9.49
CA LEU A 193 5.09 -44.96 -10.43
C LEU A 193 6.44 -45.70 -10.22
N ILE A 194 6.47 -46.60 -9.23
CA ILE A 194 7.28 -47.82 -9.32
C ILE A 194 6.44 -48.86 -10.05
N GLY A 195 6.74 -49.06 -11.33
CA GLY A 195 6.53 -50.34 -12.01
C GLY A 195 7.85 -51.09 -12.04
N ASP A 196 7.86 -52.23 -11.36
CA ASP A 196 8.81 -53.36 -11.37
C ASP A 196 10.30 -53.09 -11.66
N GLY A 197 11.12 -53.13 -10.59
CA GLY A 197 12.55 -53.39 -10.69
C GLY A 197 13.35 -52.96 -9.47
N ASP A 198 13.87 -53.96 -8.74
CA ASP A 198 14.97 -53.89 -7.77
C ASP A 198 14.74 -53.35 -6.34
N SER A 199 14.45 -54.33 -5.48
CA SER A 199 14.63 -54.37 -4.04
C SER A 199 16.10 -54.24 -3.61
N ARG A 200 16.50 -53.08 -3.04
CA ARG A 200 17.74 -52.97 -2.24
C ARG A 200 17.89 -51.68 -1.41
N ALA A 201 16.89 -51.24 -0.63
CA ALA A 201 17.10 -50.08 0.28
C ALA A 201 16.12 -50.00 1.47
N ILE A 202 15.77 -51.11 2.13
CA ILE A 202 15.05 -51.08 3.41
C ILE A 202 15.98 -51.58 4.51
N GLY A 203 16.50 -50.63 5.29
CA GLY A 203 17.21 -50.91 6.52
C GLY A 203 18.03 -49.70 6.95
N HIS A 204 17.40 -48.76 7.68
CA HIS A 204 18.05 -47.97 8.75
C HIS A 204 17.20 -46.82 9.34
N VAL A 205 15.95 -46.60 8.92
CA VAL A 205 15.07 -45.60 9.57
C VAL A 205 14.08 -46.26 10.53
N ARG A 206 14.59 -46.76 11.65
CA ARG A 206 13.85 -47.02 12.89
C ARG A 206 14.85 -46.99 14.04
N GLU A 207 15.04 -45.81 14.64
CA GLU A 207 15.52 -45.56 16.00
C GLU A 207 16.06 -44.11 16.10
N ALA A 208 15.16 -43.13 16.25
CA ALA A 208 15.45 -41.82 16.83
C ALA A 208 14.16 -41.01 17.02
N SER A 209 13.13 -41.66 17.57
CA SER A 209 12.09 -40.96 18.30
C SER A 209 12.18 -41.42 19.74
N ILE A 210 11.99 -40.47 20.66
CA ILE A 210 11.94 -40.56 22.14
C ILE A 210 13.12 -39.85 22.84
N ALA A 211 12.72 -38.88 23.69
CA ALA A 211 13.43 -38.08 24.70
C ALA A 211 13.76 -36.65 24.23
N GLY A 212 13.26 -35.56 24.81
CA GLY A 212 12.47 -35.34 26.02
C GLY A 212 12.74 -33.90 26.49
N GLU A 213 11.66 -33.15 26.73
CA GLU A 213 11.55 -32.03 27.69
C GLU A 213 12.57 -30.86 27.66
N ALA A 214 12.12 -29.70 27.15
CA ALA A 214 12.35 -28.37 27.75
C ALA A 214 11.44 -27.31 27.10
N ALA A 215 10.12 -27.48 27.20
CA ALA A 215 9.14 -26.46 26.84
C ALA A 215 8.45 -25.96 28.11
N THR A 216 9.03 -24.96 28.77
CA THR A 216 8.31 -24.00 29.64
C THR A 216 9.31 -23.01 30.22
N LYS A 217 9.30 -21.77 29.70
CA LYS A 217 9.50 -20.49 30.41
C LYS A 217 9.87 -19.40 29.41
N TYR A 218 8.88 -18.84 28.73
CA TYR A 218 8.81 -17.40 28.43
C TYR A 218 7.32 -17.09 28.25
N SER A 219 6.69 -16.74 29.36
CA SER A 219 5.35 -16.21 29.40
C SER A 219 5.31 -14.86 28.68
N ALA A 220 4.33 -14.74 27.77
CA ALA A 220 3.71 -13.51 27.30
C ALA A 220 4.25 -12.21 27.91
N VAL A 221 4.94 -11.41 27.09
CA VAL A 221 4.91 -9.95 27.30
C VAL A 221 3.45 -9.56 27.12
N GLY A 222 2.79 -9.31 28.25
CA GLY A 222 1.38 -8.99 28.29
C GLY A 222 1.11 -7.76 27.44
N VAL A 223 0.23 -7.92 26.45
CA VAL A 223 -0.68 -6.84 26.07
C VAL A 223 -1.37 -6.44 27.36
N ALA A 224 -1.09 -5.22 27.85
CA ALA A 224 -1.77 -4.71 29.03
C ALA A 224 -3.29 -4.88 28.82
N PRO A 225 -4.04 -5.37 29.82
CA PRO A 225 -5.48 -5.45 29.71
C PRO A 225 -5.99 -4.05 29.35
N VAL A 226 -6.86 -3.96 28.34
CA VAL A 226 -7.56 -2.73 27.97
C VAL A 226 -8.13 -2.16 29.26
N GLY A 227 -7.50 -1.09 29.77
CA GLY A 227 -7.95 -0.39 30.95
C GLY A 227 -9.39 0.08 30.72
N ALA A 228 -10.14 0.29 31.80
CA ALA A 228 -11.47 0.89 31.71
C ALA A 228 -11.44 2.10 30.74
N PRO A 229 -12.44 2.26 29.85
CA PRO A 229 -12.39 3.27 28.79
C PRO A 229 -12.13 4.64 29.41
N LEU A 230 -11.00 5.23 29.04
CA LEU A 230 -10.63 6.57 29.48
C LEU A 230 -11.66 7.56 28.92
N THR A 231 -12.43 8.21 29.79
CA THR A 231 -13.27 9.34 29.41
C THR A 231 -12.37 10.51 29.03
N LEU A 232 -12.10 10.66 27.73
CA LEU A 232 -11.37 11.79 27.17
C LEU A 232 -12.23 13.06 27.06
N ARG A 233 -11.59 14.21 27.24
CA ARG A 233 -12.07 15.53 26.83
C ARG A 233 -11.49 15.86 25.47
N ILE A 234 -12.34 15.99 24.46
CA ILE A 234 -11.92 16.13 23.07
C ILE A 234 -12.43 17.46 22.52
N ALA A 235 -11.51 18.26 21.97
CA ALA A 235 -11.85 19.48 21.26
C ALA A 235 -11.82 19.23 19.74
N LEU A 236 -12.98 19.38 19.09
CA LEU A 236 -13.16 19.13 17.67
C LEU A 236 -13.18 20.46 16.89
N PHE A 237 -12.20 20.70 16.03
CA PHE A 237 -12.09 21.92 15.25
C PHE A 237 -12.61 21.68 13.83
N SER A 238 -13.74 22.30 13.48
CA SER A 238 -14.30 22.25 12.12
C SER A 238 -14.07 23.56 11.38
N HIS A 239 -13.75 23.50 10.09
CA HIS A 239 -13.62 24.69 9.24
C HIS A 239 -14.97 25.31 8.84
N SER A 240 -16.05 24.50 8.80
CA SER A 240 -17.43 24.93 8.56
C SER A 240 -18.42 24.09 9.37
N LEU A 241 -19.66 24.56 9.49
CA LEU A 241 -20.80 23.81 10.05
C LEU A 241 -21.88 23.57 8.99
N ASP A 242 -21.49 23.55 7.71
CA ASP A 242 -22.40 23.25 6.59
C ASP A 242 -22.49 21.75 6.34
N MET A 243 -23.47 21.31 5.54
CA MET A 243 -23.73 19.89 5.25
C MET A 243 -22.77 19.26 4.23
N ASP A 244 -21.52 19.73 4.20
CA ASP A 244 -20.46 19.19 3.34
C ASP A 244 -19.88 17.87 3.91
N GLY A 245 -19.15 17.13 3.09
CA GLY A 245 -18.64 15.80 3.46
C GLY A 245 -17.78 15.77 4.72
N ALA A 246 -16.76 16.63 4.81
CA ALA A 246 -15.82 16.62 5.94
C ALA A 246 -16.46 17.06 7.29
N PRO A 247 -17.29 18.12 7.35
CA PRO A 247 -18.06 18.45 8.55
C PRO A 247 -19.08 17.37 8.94
N ARG A 248 -19.75 16.74 7.96
CA ARG A 248 -20.70 15.64 8.22
C ARG A 248 -20.02 14.41 8.83
N LEU A 249 -18.86 14.03 8.32
CA LEU A 249 -18.08 12.92 8.90
C LEU A 249 -17.62 13.26 10.32
N LEU A 250 -17.12 14.48 10.56
CA LEU A 250 -16.76 14.92 11.92
C LEU A 250 -17.94 14.88 12.88
N TYR A 251 -19.14 15.26 12.42
CA TYR A 251 -20.36 15.19 13.22
C TYR A 251 -20.71 13.74 13.60
N GLN A 252 -20.64 12.81 12.64
CA GLN A 252 -20.85 11.38 12.92
C GLN A 252 -19.81 10.85 13.92
N MET A 253 -18.53 11.19 13.73
CA MET A 253 -17.47 10.84 14.69
C MET A 253 -17.75 11.39 16.08
N ALA A 254 -18.26 12.62 16.18
CA ALA A 254 -18.61 13.23 17.46
C ALA A 254 -19.77 12.49 18.14
N LEU A 255 -20.81 12.09 17.41
CA LEU A 255 -21.89 11.28 17.98
C LEU A 255 -21.36 9.95 18.53
N ASP A 256 -20.47 9.29 17.80
CA ASP A 256 -19.87 8.01 18.20
C ASP A 256 -19.00 8.15 19.44
N MET A 257 -18.15 9.18 19.48
CA MET A 257 -17.33 9.51 20.64
C MET A 257 -18.19 9.88 21.85
N LYS A 258 -19.29 10.61 21.67
CA LYS A 258 -20.24 10.93 22.74
C LYS A 258 -20.94 9.67 23.26
N ARG A 259 -21.38 8.78 22.37
CA ARG A 259 -21.97 7.47 22.75
C ARG A 259 -21.02 6.62 23.60
N ARG A 260 -19.72 6.77 23.41
CA ARG A 260 -18.63 6.13 24.18
C ARG A 260 -18.29 6.83 25.50
N GLY A 261 -19.00 7.91 25.83
CA GLY A 261 -18.86 8.62 27.09
C GLY A 261 -17.75 9.68 27.10
N HIS A 262 -17.18 10.04 25.94
CA HIS A 262 -16.23 11.15 25.85
C HIS A 262 -16.93 12.51 25.98
N GLN A 263 -16.23 13.48 26.56
CA GLN A 263 -16.70 14.86 26.67
C GLN A 263 -16.21 15.64 25.46
N LEU A 264 -17.12 16.24 24.70
CA LEU A 264 -16.80 16.87 23.43
C LEU A 264 -17.14 18.35 23.45
N THR A 265 -16.29 19.16 22.81
CA THR A 265 -16.61 20.55 22.46
C THR A 265 -16.22 20.80 21.02
N VAL A 266 -17.13 21.37 20.24
CA VAL A 266 -16.88 21.74 18.84
C VAL A 266 -16.49 23.20 18.76
N LEU A 267 -15.46 23.50 17.98
CA LEU A 267 -14.96 24.84 17.71
C LEU A 267 -15.05 25.09 16.20
N CYS A 268 -15.72 26.17 15.79
CA CYS A 268 -15.83 26.54 14.38
C CYS A 268 -15.84 28.06 14.21
N PRO A 269 -15.17 28.63 13.19
CA PRO A 269 -15.24 30.08 12.95
C PRO A 269 -16.59 30.57 12.40
N PHE A 270 -17.43 29.68 11.87
CA PHE A 270 -18.67 30.05 11.21
C PHE A 270 -19.86 29.27 11.75
N ARG A 271 -21.03 29.90 11.71
CA ARG A 271 -22.31 29.23 11.96
C ARG A 271 -22.73 28.42 10.72
N GLY A 272 -23.56 27.40 10.91
CA GLY A 272 -24.07 26.57 9.82
C GLY A 272 -25.12 25.57 10.30
N ALA A 273 -25.70 24.82 9.38
CA ALA A 273 -26.81 23.90 9.64
C ALA A 273 -26.49 22.80 10.69
N LEU A 274 -25.24 22.32 10.73
CA LEU A 274 -24.79 21.32 11.69
C LEU A 274 -24.78 21.82 13.14
N GLN A 275 -24.76 23.15 13.36
CA GLN A 275 -24.74 23.70 14.72
C GLN A 275 -25.93 23.20 15.56
N ALA A 276 -27.14 23.29 15.00
CA ALA A 276 -28.35 22.84 15.68
C ALA A 276 -28.35 21.32 15.95
N LEU A 277 -27.70 20.55 15.07
CA LEU A 277 -27.57 19.10 15.24
C LEU A 277 -26.60 18.73 16.36
N TYR A 278 -25.45 19.41 16.46
CA TYR A 278 -24.55 19.25 17.61
C TYR A 278 -25.22 19.64 18.92
N GLU A 279 -25.91 20.78 18.96
CA GLU A 279 -26.61 21.27 20.15
C GLU A 279 -27.75 20.33 20.57
N ALA A 280 -28.52 19.80 19.62
CA ALA A 280 -29.55 18.80 19.87
C ALA A 280 -28.97 17.48 20.39
N ALA A 281 -27.75 17.14 19.97
CA ALA A 281 -26.97 16.04 20.52
C ALA A 281 -26.25 16.41 21.82
N GLU A 282 -26.54 17.56 22.44
CA GLU A 282 -25.90 18.13 23.64
C GLU A 282 -24.36 18.10 23.57
N ILE A 283 -23.82 18.49 22.43
CA ILE A 283 -22.40 18.75 22.21
C ILE A 283 -22.23 20.27 22.08
N PRO A 284 -21.57 20.95 23.02
CA PRO A 284 -21.35 22.39 22.95
C PRO A 284 -20.62 22.82 21.68
N VAL A 285 -21.11 23.89 21.04
CA VAL A 285 -20.48 24.53 19.89
C VAL A 285 -20.01 25.94 20.27
N ILE A 286 -18.73 26.22 20.05
CA ILE A 286 -18.11 27.53 20.27
C ILE A 286 -17.78 28.16 18.92
N ILE A 287 -18.38 29.31 18.65
CA ILE A 287 -18.08 30.09 17.44
C ILE A 287 -16.84 30.97 17.69
N LEU A 288 -15.79 30.75 16.91
CA LEU A 288 -14.52 31.47 17.02
C LEU A 288 -14.62 32.82 16.32
N GLN A 289 -14.48 33.91 17.08
CA GLN A 289 -14.55 35.26 16.52
C GLN A 289 -13.19 35.94 16.49
N VAL A 290 -12.95 36.71 15.42
CA VAL A 290 -11.81 37.62 15.27
C VAL A 290 -12.31 39.03 14.98
N THR A 291 -11.60 40.03 15.46
CA THR A 291 -11.94 41.45 15.24
C THR A 291 -11.34 41.98 13.94
N GLY A 292 -12.18 42.55 13.05
CA GLY A 292 -11.76 43.43 11.96
C GLY A 292 -11.14 42.80 10.71
N LYS A 293 -10.99 41.46 10.65
CA LYS A 293 -10.54 40.70 9.47
C LYS A 293 -11.38 39.42 9.32
N ASN A 294 -11.33 38.78 8.15
CA ASN A 294 -11.86 37.42 8.03
C ASN A 294 -11.03 36.46 8.93
N PHE A 295 -11.62 35.34 9.38
CA PHE A 295 -10.96 34.43 10.34
C PHE A 295 -9.65 33.83 9.81
N TRP A 296 -9.64 33.42 8.55
CA TRP A 296 -8.47 32.78 7.94
C TRP A 296 -7.31 33.75 7.71
N ASP A 297 -7.59 34.98 7.28
CA ASP A 297 -6.60 36.07 7.15
C ASP A 297 -6.02 36.47 8.52
N ALA A 298 -6.84 36.41 9.58
CA ALA A 298 -6.39 36.67 10.94
C ALA A 298 -5.41 35.59 11.43
N LEU A 299 -5.67 34.32 11.09
CA LEU A 299 -4.73 33.20 11.29
C LEU A 299 -3.43 33.40 10.49
N ASP A 300 -3.53 33.95 9.27
CA ASP A 300 -2.38 34.17 8.39
C ASP A 300 -1.51 35.38 8.80
N SER A 301 -2.01 36.27 9.66
CA SER A 301 -1.38 37.56 10.02
C SER A 301 -0.15 37.44 10.94
N GLY A 302 0.36 36.23 11.22
CA GLY A 302 1.56 35.98 12.02
C GLY A 302 1.32 35.68 13.51
N HIS A 303 2.43 35.50 14.25
CA HIS A 303 2.44 34.97 15.63
C HIS A 303 1.50 35.71 16.59
N ASP A 304 1.44 37.05 16.56
CA ASP A 304 0.65 37.83 17.54
C ASP A 304 -0.88 37.63 17.41
N GLY A 305 -1.38 37.48 16.18
CA GLY A 305 -2.81 37.24 15.92
C GLY A 305 -3.23 35.84 16.33
N LEU A 306 -2.37 34.86 16.07
CA LEU A 306 -2.58 33.46 16.42
C LEU A 306 -2.37 33.20 17.91
N GLU A 307 -1.35 33.76 18.56
CA GLU A 307 -1.13 33.62 20.00
C GLU A 307 -2.30 34.21 20.80
N GLY A 308 -2.83 35.37 20.37
CA GLY A 308 -4.05 35.94 20.94
C GLY A 308 -5.28 35.04 20.73
N LEU A 309 -5.40 34.39 19.56
CA LEU A 309 -6.47 33.43 19.29
C LEU A 309 -6.32 32.18 20.18
N LEU A 310 -5.15 31.55 20.19
CA LEU A 310 -4.80 30.40 21.00
C LEU A 310 -5.07 30.69 22.49
N ARG A 311 -4.54 31.79 23.01
CA ARG A 311 -4.70 32.18 24.42
C ARG A 311 -6.17 32.40 24.77
N ARG A 312 -6.97 33.08 23.93
CA ARG A 312 -8.40 33.27 24.20
C ARG A 312 -9.18 31.94 24.24
N HIS A 313 -8.93 31.04 23.30
CA HIS A 313 -9.72 29.80 23.21
C HIS A 313 -9.26 28.72 24.19
N PHE A 314 -7.96 28.59 24.46
CA PHE A 314 -7.45 27.67 25.49
C PHE A 314 -7.77 28.14 26.91
N THR A 315 -7.93 29.44 27.16
CA THR A 315 -8.36 29.93 28.50
C THR A 315 -9.86 29.68 28.74
N LEU A 316 -10.67 29.55 27.69
CA LEU A 316 -12.11 29.29 27.78
C LEU A 316 -12.45 27.81 27.95
N LEU A 317 -11.53 26.91 27.63
CA LEU A 317 -11.72 25.47 27.75
C LEU A 317 -10.95 24.92 28.96
N THR A 318 -11.55 23.99 29.68
CA THR A 318 -10.75 23.06 30.48
C THR A 318 -9.81 22.33 29.52
N MET A 319 -8.51 22.25 29.83
CA MET A 319 -7.49 21.67 28.94
C MET A 319 -7.95 20.32 28.38
N PRO A 320 -8.10 20.16 27.06
CA PRO A 320 -8.52 18.89 26.48
C PRO A 320 -7.41 17.85 26.61
N ASP A 321 -7.77 16.57 26.45
CA ASP A 321 -6.83 15.46 26.38
C ASP A 321 -6.41 15.21 24.92
N LEU A 322 -7.34 15.43 23.98
CA LEU A 322 -7.15 15.31 22.53
C LEU A 322 -7.74 16.52 21.80
N VAL A 323 -7.01 17.04 20.82
CA VAL A 323 -7.48 18.02 19.85
C VAL A 323 -7.58 17.35 18.48
N VAL A 324 -8.76 17.38 17.88
CA VAL A 324 -8.98 16.91 16.51
C VAL A 324 -9.11 18.11 15.59
N LEU A 325 -8.14 18.31 14.70
CA LEU A 325 -8.17 19.34 13.68
C LEU A 325 -8.76 18.74 12.41
N ASN A 326 -9.94 19.18 11.99
CA ASN A 326 -10.61 18.64 10.82
C ASN A 326 -10.35 19.51 9.59
N THR A 327 -9.71 18.93 8.57
CA THR A 327 -9.29 19.52 7.27
C THR A 327 -7.95 20.26 7.26
N ILE A 328 -7.40 20.41 6.06
CA ILE A 328 -6.17 21.17 5.80
C ILE A 328 -6.25 22.65 6.22
N MET A 329 -7.46 23.21 6.37
CA MET A 329 -7.66 24.63 6.71
C MET A 329 -6.94 25.04 8.01
N TRP A 330 -6.61 24.07 8.86
CA TRP A 330 -5.86 24.25 10.10
C TRP A 330 -4.33 24.12 9.96
N ALA A 331 -3.77 24.04 8.74
CA ALA A 331 -2.34 23.87 8.52
C ALA A 331 -1.49 24.98 9.18
N ASP A 332 -1.89 26.25 9.07
CA ASP A 332 -1.15 27.35 9.71
C ASP A 332 -1.18 27.27 11.24
N TYR A 333 -2.30 26.79 11.79
CA TYR A 333 -2.43 26.52 13.22
C TYR A 333 -1.48 25.40 13.65
N VAL A 334 -1.44 24.29 12.90
CA VAL A 334 -0.49 23.18 13.13
C VAL A 334 0.95 23.69 13.09
N TYR A 335 1.29 24.46 12.06
CA TYR A 335 2.65 24.97 11.84
C TYR A 335 3.16 25.80 13.02
N ALA A 336 2.33 26.70 13.53
CA ALA A 336 2.72 27.59 14.61
C ALA A 336 2.81 26.87 15.96
N MET A 337 2.06 25.79 16.15
CA MET A 337 2.10 25.01 17.39
C MET A 337 3.43 24.26 17.57
N HIS A 338 4.20 24.04 16.50
CA HIS A 338 5.51 23.38 16.52
C HIS A 338 6.50 24.00 17.51
N ASP A 339 6.56 25.34 17.58
CA ASP A 339 7.61 26.06 18.32
C ASP A 339 7.21 26.36 19.79
N VAL A 340 5.99 26.00 20.21
CA VAL A 340 5.35 26.45 21.46
C VAL A 340 5.26 25.35 22.55
N ARG A 341 6.26 24.45 22.59
CA ARG A 341 6.71 23.73 23.81
C ARG A 341 5.85 22.54 24.36
N PRO A 342 6.39 21.75 25.33
CA PRO A 342 6.34 20.27 25.36
C PRO A 342 5.26 19.58 26.22
N GLU A 343 4.37 20.29 26.91
CA GLU A 343 3.26 19.67 27.66
C GLU A 343 1.92 20.18 27.10
N ARG A 344 1.36 19.48 26.11
CA ARG A 344 0.06 19.82 25.49
C ARG A 344 -0.74 18.57 25.14
N PRO A 345 -2.08 18.70 25.01
CA PRO A 345 -2.95 17.64 24.48
C PRO A 345 -2.38 16.99 23.23
N ARG A 346 -2.71 15.70 23.04
CA ARG A 346 -2.44 15.02 21.76
C ARG A 346 -3.19 15.77 20.65
N ILE A 347 -2.59 15.84 19.46
CA ILE A 347 -3.22 16.47 18.29
C ILE A 347 -3.36 15.44 17.19
N ALA A 348 -4.60 15.18 16.77
CA ALA A 348 -4.93 14.41 15.58
C ALA A 348 -5.39 15.35 14.48
N TRP A 349 -4.66 15.37 13.36
CA TRP A 349 -5.03 16.20 12.20
C TRP A 349 -5.67 15.34 11.12
N VAL A 350 -6.98 15.48 10.93
CA VAL A 350 -7.77 14.69 9.98
C VAL A 350 -7.82 15.39 8.62
N LEU A 351 -7.28 14.75 7.59
CA LEU A 351 -7.23 15.28 6.23
C LEU A 351 -8.29 14.63 5.34
N HIS A 352 -8.99 15.49 4.60
CA HIS A 352 -10.08 15.12 3.67
C HIS A 352 -9.74 15.55 2.24
N GLU A 353 -8.51 15.96 1.99
CA GLU A 353 -8.07 16.59 0.76
C GLU A 353 -7.26 15.62 -0.10
N GLY A 354 -7.91 15.00 -1.10
CA GLY A 354 -7.23 14.14 -2.09
C GLY A 354 -6.43 14.89 -3.16
N GLU A 355 -6.50 16.22 -3.18
CA GLU A 355 -6.06 17.09 -4.29
C GLU A 355 -4.68 17.74 -4.04
N ILE A 356 -4.34 17.90 -2.76
CA ILE A 356 -3.21 18.73 -2.31
C ILE A 356 -1.88 18.04 -2.52
N ALA A 357 -1.84 16.71 -2.53
CA ALA A 357 -0.59 15.96 -2.58
C ALA A 357 -0.26 15.37 -3.96
N GLU A 358 -1.24 15.21 -4.86
CA GLU A 358 -1.00 14.92 -6.29
C GLU A 358 -0.55 16.20 -7.04
N LYS A 359 -1.00 17.37 -6.59
CA LYS A 359 -0.78 18.69 -7.23
C LYS A 359 -0.22 19.74 -6.27
N SER A 360 0.63 19.36 -5.32
CA SER A 360 1.38 20.33 -4.48
C SER A 360 2.27 21.29 -5.29
N VAL A 361 2.25 21.21 -6.62
CA VAL A 361 2.80 22.21 -7.51
C VAL A 361 1.72 22.73 -8.47
N THR A 362 0.76 23.51 -7.94
CA THR A 362 0.72 24.85 -8.50
C THR A 362 1.87 25.58 -7.81
N PRO A 363 2.84 26.18 -8.53
CA PRO A 363 3.91 26.98 -7.92
C PRO A 363 3.39 28.09 -6.99
N SER A 364 2.08 28.35 -7.01
CA SER A 364 1.41 29.38 -6.25
C SER A 364 0.99 28.94 -4.84
N GLY A 365 0.77 27.64 -4.57
CA GLY A 365 0.35 27.13 -3.25
C GLY A 365 -1.09 27.45 -2.84
N TRP A 366 -1.99 27.73 -3.79
CA TRP A 366 -3.37 28.16 -3.52
C TRP A 366 -4.38 27.01 -3.49
N TRP A 367 -5.27 27.02 -2.49
CA TRP A 367 -6.35 26.07 -2.31
C TRP A 367 -7.55 26.72 -1.60
N PHE A 368 -8.78 26.52 -2.11
CA PHE A 368 -9.99 27.26 -1.69
C PHE A 368 -9.83 28.78 -1.51
N GLY A 369 -9.04 29.42 -2.38
CA GLY A 369 -8.78 30.86 -2.31
C GLY A 369 -7.83 31.27 -1.17
N LYS A 370 -7.15 30.31 -0.54
CA LYS A 370 -6.10 30.53 0.47
C LYS A 370 -4.76 29.96 0.02
N LYS A 371 -3.66 30.63 0.33
CA LYS A 371 -2.30 30.13 0.02
C LYS A 371 -1.68 29.45 1.23
N PHE A 372 -1.31 28.17 1.11
CA PHE A 372 -0.62 27.41 2.15
C PHE A 372 0.88 27.33 1.84
N GLN A 373 1.64 28.33 2.27
CA GLN A 373 3.07 28.44 1.95
C GLN A 373 3.90 27.27 2.52
N GLN A 374 3.45 26.69 3.62
CA GLN A 374 4.09 25.62 4.37
C GLN A 374 4.00 24.29 3.62
N LEU A 375 2.99 24.12 2.77
CA LEU A 375 2.81 22.94 1.91
C LEU A 375 3.64 23.03 0.62
N ALA A 376 4.24 24.19 0.32
CA ALA A 376 4.97 24.44 -0.93
C ALA A 376 6.38 23.81 -0.96
N SER A 377 6.84 23.20 0.15
CA SER A 377 8.13 22.50 0.19
C SER A 377 8.04 21.24 1.04
N GLU A 378 8.83 20.22 0.69
CA GLU A 378 8.92 18.98 1.47
C GLU A 378 9.35 19.24 2.92
N ARG A 379 10.27 20.19 3.13
CA ARG A 379 10.70 20.60 4.46
C ARG A 379 9.55 21.20 5.29
N GLY A 380 8.74 22.05 4.68
CA GLY A 380 7.56 22.62 5.34
C GLY A 380 6.50 21.57 5.66
N LEU A 381 6.27 20.64 4.73
CA LEU A 381 5.35 19.52 4.89
C LEU A 381 5.76 18.61 6.04
N ARG A 382 7.03 18.18 6.08
CA ARG A 382 7.58 17.35 7.17
C ARG A 382 7.54 18.06 8.52
N ARG A 383 7.75 19.38 8.54
CA ARG A 383 7.62 20.17 9.77
C ARG A 383 6.18 20.14 10.28
N LEU A 384 5.20 20.34 9.40
CA LEU A 384 3.77 20.26 9.77
C LEU A 384 3.42 18.91 10.36
N THR A 385 3.78 17.82 9.67
CA THR A 385 3.44 16.47 10.13
C THR A 385 4.17 16.08 11.41
N ALA A 386 5.39 16.59 11.65
CA ALA A 386 6.10 16.44 12.92
C ALA A 386 5.46 17.23 14.08
N SER A 387 4.61 18.23 13.79
CA SER A 387 4.00 19.11 14.80
C SER A 387 2.77 18.50 15.46
N VAL A 388 2.30 17.34 14.99
CA VAL A 388 1.08 16.68 15.47
C VAL A 388 1.37 15.25 15.93
N SER A 389 0.57 14.77 16.89
CA SER A 389 0.69 13.40 17.39
C SER A 389 0.31 12.37 16.32
N SER A 390 -0.69 12.70 15.50
CA SER A 390 -1.09 11.88 14.36
C SER A 390 -1.66 12.72 13.22
N VAL A 391 -1.48 12.22 12.01
CA VAL A 391 -2.24 12.66 10.83
C VAL A 391 -3.15 11.50 10.42
N VAL A 392 -4.44 11.78 10.30
CA VAL A 392 -5.46 10.77 10.00
C VAL A 392 -6.02 11.06 8.61
N PHE A 393 -6.00 10.06 7.74
CA PHE A 393 -6.51 10.14 6.38
C PHE A 393 -7.80 9.35 6.26
N VAL A 394 -8.74 9.83 5.45
CA VAL A 394 -10.00 9.11 5.21
C VAL A 394 -9.91 7.98 4.19
N ALA A 395 -8.72 7.75 3.61
CA ALA A 395 -8.44 6.74 2.60
C ALA A 395 -6.93 6.47 2.49
N ASP A 396 -6.54 5.22 2.23
CA ASP A 396 -5.14 4.85 1.97
C ASP A 396 -4.61 5.53 0.70
N ALA A 397 -5.46 5.70 -0.32
CA ALA A 397 -5.14 6.45 -1.53
C ALA A 397 -4.75 7.89 -1.20
N THR A 398 -5.46 8.55 -0.28
CA THR A 398 -5.10 9.92 0.13
C THR A 398 -3.87 9.98 1.01
N ARG A 399 -3.67 8.98 1.89
CA ARG A 399 -2.48 8.84 2.73
C ARG A 399 -1.22 8.68 1.88
N ALA A 400 -1.28 7.87 0.82
CA ALA A 400 -0.16 7.59 -0.07
C ALA A 400 0.35 8.85 -0.78
N LEU A 401 -0.53 9.80 -1.13
CA LEU A 401 -0.13 11.07 -1.72
C LEU A 401 0.79 11.86 -0.76
N TRP A 402 0.56 11.76 0.55
CA TRP A 402 1.33 12.46 1.59
C TRP A 402 2.56 11.68 2.08
N SER A 403 2.83 10.50 1.52
CA SER A 403 3.85 9.55 1.99
C SER A 403 5.24 10.17 2.21
N ARG A 404 5.65 11.16 1.41
CA ARG A 404 6.93 11.88 1.55
C ARG A 404 7.12 12.60 2.89
N ALA A 405 6.03 12.87 3.61
CA ALA A 405 6.03 13.51 4.92
C ALA A 405 5.51 12.60 6.04
N ASP A 406 5.36 11.29 5.78
CA ASP A 406 5.00 10.32 6.80
C ASP A 406 6.20 10.06 7.72
N LEU A 407 6.03 10.34 9.01
CA LEU A 407 7.05 10.14 10.05
C LEU A 407 6.75 8.91 10.93
N GLY A 408 5.86 8.02 10.46
CA GLY A 408 5.31 6.92 11.25
C GLY A 408 4.13 7.33 12.13
N ASN A 409 3.59 8.54 11.92
CA ASN A 409 2.43 9.07 12.64
C ASN A 409 1.17 9.19 11.78
N PHE A 410 1.17 8.59 10.59
CA PHE A 410 0.02 8.58 9.70
C PHE A 410 -0.87 7.38 9.95
N TYR A 411 -2.17 7.59 9.95
CA TYR A 411 -3.19 6.56 10.12
C TYR A 411 -4.26 6.72 9.05
N THR A 412 -4.92 5.61 8.70
CA THR A 412 -6.10 5.64 7.84
C THR A 412 -7.32 5.32 8.69
N PHE A 413 -8.34 6.17 8.61
CA PHE A 413 -9.65 5.96 9.20
C PHE A 413 -10.71 6.26 8.15
N HIS A 414 -11.17 5.21 7.46
CA HIS A 414 -12.11 5.36 6.35
C HIS A 414 -13.39 6.09 6.75
N GLY A 415 -13.91 6.89 5.82
CA GLY A 415 -15.24 7.46 5.98
C GLY A 415 -16.31 6.37 6.12
N TYR A 416 -17.40 6.69 6.81
CA TYR A 416 -18.51 5.77 7.02
C TYR A 416 -19.83 6.54 6.97
N VAL A 417 -20.94 5.81 7.01
CA VAL A 417 -22.30 6.39 7.01
C VAL A 417 -23.12 5.81 8.15
N SER A 418 -23.95 6.62 8.80
CA SER A 418 -24.93 6.11 9.76
C SER A 418 -26.02 5.35 9.01
N ARG A 419 -26.25 4.09 9.40
CA ARG A 419 -27.27 3.26 8.75
C ARG A 419 -28.67 3.84 8.92
N SER A 420 -29.06 4.10 10.16
CA SER A 420 -30.40 4.55 10.51
C SER A 420 -30.70 5.94 9.94
N GLU A 421 -29.72 6.86 9.99
CA GLU A 421 -29.87 8.20 9.42
C GLU A 421 -30.03 8.14 7.90
N THR A 422 -29.23 7.34 7.21
CA THR A 422 -29.28 7.21 5.74
C THR A 422 -30.61 6.63 5.30
N GLU A 423 -31.08 5.56 5.94
CA GLU A 423 -32.37 4.93 5.62
C GLU A 423 -33.55 5.87 5.93
N ALA A 424 -33.49 6.63 7.03
CA ALA A 424 -34.53 7.59 7.39
C ALA A 424 -34.60 8.79 6.42
N ARG A 425 -33.43 9.31 6.01
CA ARG A 425 -33.34 10.43 5.05
C ARG A 425 -33.71 10.01 3.63
N ALA A 426 -33.47 8.75 3.28
CA ALA A 426 -34.07 8.13 2.11
C ALA A 426 -35.55 7.82 2.39
N SER A 427 -36.37 8.86 2.56
CA SER A 427 -37.77 8.78 3.04
C SER A 427 -38.69 7.81 2.28
N ILE A 428 -38.29 7.38 1.08
CA ILE A 428 -39.02 6.45 0.22
C ILE A 428 -38.43 5.02 0.22
N PHE A 429 -37.32 4.79 0.92
CA PHE A 429 -36.61 3.52 0.95
C PHE A 429 -37.55 2.41 1.44
N GLY A 430 -37.64 1.31 0.69
CA GLY A 430 -38.59 0.23 0.95
C GLY A 430 -40.06 0.54 0.63
N ASN A 431 -40.39 1.74 0.12
CA ASN A 431 -41.75 2.12 -0.25
C ASN A 431 -41.90 2.23 -1.78
N GLU A 432 -42.35 1.14 -2.40
CA GLU A 432 -42.48 1.09 -3.86
C GLU A 432 -43.44 2.13 -4.45
N ALA A 433 -44.53 2.48 -3.75
CA ALA A 433 -45.49 3.44 -4.26
C ALA A 433 -44.88 4.85 -4.30
N ALA A 434 -44.12 5.23 -3.28
CA ALA A 434 -43.38 6.49 -3.24
C ALA A 434 -42.27 6.53 -4.29
N VAL A 435 -41.54 5.42 -4.47
CA VAL A 435 -40.54 5.27 -5.55
C VAL A 435 -41.18 5.46 -6.93
N ARG A 436 -42.30 4.79 -7.22
CA ARG A 436 -43.03 4.96 -8.49
C ARG A 436 -43.46 6.41 -8.72
N ALA A 437 -44.04 7.06 -7.70
CA ALA A 437 -44.44 8.46 -7.80
C ALA A 437 -43.27 9.40 -8.10
N LEU A 438 -42.12 9.20 -7.43
CA LEU A 438 -40.91 9.98 -7.69
C LEU A 438 -40.38 9.76 -9.11
N ARG A 439 -40.38 8.51 -9.59
CA ARG A 439 -39.94 8.19 -10.96
C ARG A 439 -40.83 8.87 -12.01
N THR A 440 -42.15 8.89 -11.81
CA THR A 440 -43.06 9.66 -12.68
C THR A 440 -42.76 11.15 -12.61
N GLN A 441 -42.51 11.72 -11.42
CA GLN A 441 -42.18 13.15 -11.25
C GLN A 441 -40.95 13.58 -12.06
N VAL A 442 -39.90 12.75 -12.12
CA VAL A 442 -38.67 13.05 -12.89
C VAL A 442 -38.73 12.58 -14.34
N GLY A 443 -39.82 11.95 -14.77
CA GLY A 443 -40.00 11.43 -16.13
C GLY A 443 -39.25 10.13 -16.43
N ALA A 444 -38.91 9.36 -15.40
CA ALA A 444 -38.21 8.07 -15.47
C ALA A 444 -39.16 6.85 -15.43
N GLU A 445 -40.46 7.06 -15.63
CA GLU A 445 -41.43 5.96 -15.73
C GLU A 445 -41.11 5.07 -16.94
N GLY A 446 -40.93 3.76 -16.68
CA GLY A 446 -40.53 2.79 -17.71
C GLY A 446 -39.09 2.92 -18.24
N LYS A 447 -38.31 3.89 -17.75
CA LYS A 447 -36.91 4.15 -18.16
C LYS A 447 -35.93 3.82 -17.05
N TYR A 448 -34.64 3.64 -17.38
CA TYR A 448 -33.59 3.58 -16.38
C TYR A 448 -33.37 4.95 -15.71
N MET A 449 -33.49 5.02 -14.38
CA MET A 449 -33.21 6.21 -13.59
C MET A 449 -31.77 6.17 -13.11
N LEU A 450 -30.94 7.06 -13.65
CA LEU A 450 -29.55 7.25 -13.25
C LEU A 450 -29.48 8.46 -12.31
N THR A 451 -28.60 8.44 -11.31
CA THR A 451 -28.41 9.60 -10.42
C THR A 451 -26.96 10.01 -10.32
N ALA A 452 -26.71 11.29 -10.10
CA ALA A 452 -25.45 11.77 -9.55
C ALA A 452 -25.78 12.84 -8.51
N VAL A 453 -25.32 12.65 -7.28
CA VAL A 453 -25.64 13.52 -6.13
C VAL A 453 -24.38 14.24 -5.68
N GLY A 454 -24.48 15.56 -5.54
CA GLY A 454 -23.43 16.40 -4.99
C GLY A 454 -23.43 17.77 -5.65
N THR A 455 -22.68 18.69 -5.06
CA THR A 455 -22.52 20.05 -5.56
C THR A 455 -22.14 20.06 -7.04
N ILE A 456 -22.89 20.79 -7.87
CA ILE A 456 -22.58 20.93 -9.31
C ILE A 456 -21.37 21.86 -9.49
N CYS A 457 -20.20 21.27 -9.80
CA CYS A 457 -18.95 21.99 -9.98
C CYS A 457 -17.96 21.20 -10.84
N GLN A 458 -16.94 21.88 -11.38
CA GLN A 458 -15.96 21.29 -12.29
C GLN A 458 -15.31 20.01 -11.76
N ARG A 459 -15.00 19.95 -10.46
CA ARG A 459 -14.36 18.79 -9.81
C ARG A 459 -15.21 17.52 -9.89
N LYS A 460 -16.54 17.64 -9.84
CA LYS A 460 -17.48 16.50 -9.85
C LYS A 460 -17.85 16.02 -11.27
N GLN A 461 -17.39 16.74 -12.30
CA GLN A 461 -17.51 16.42 -13.73
C GLN A 461 -18.89 15.99 -14.24
N GLN A 462 -19.98 16.56 -13.72
CA GLN A 462 -21.32 16.25 -14.24
C GLN A 462 -21.42 16.47 -15.76
N SER A 463 -20.69 17.45 -16.30
CA SER A 463 -20.60 17.69 -17.75
C SER A 463 -19.97 16.55 -18.54
N VAL A 464 -18.92 15.90 -18.01
CA VAL A 464 -18.26 14.77 -18.70
C VAL A 464 -19.18 13.55 -18.68
N LEU A 465 -19.85 13.30 -17.56
CA LEU A 465 -20.84 12.25 -17.45
C LEU A 465 -22.01 12.43 -18.43
N VAL A 466 -22.58 13.64 -18.53
CA VAL A 466 -23.68 13.94 -19.47
C VAL A 466 -23.24 13.66 -20.91
N LYS A 467 -22.06 14.16 -21.31
CA LYS A 467 -21.51 13.93 -22.65
C LYS A 467 -21.19 12.46 -22.92
N ALA A 468 -20.68 11.75 -21.93
CA ALA A 468 -20.39 10.32 -22.07
C ALA A 468 -21.69 9.53 -22.30
N LEU A 469 -22.75 9.83 -21.54
CA LEU A 469 -24.06 9.19 -21.70
C LEU A 469 -24.75 9.58 -23.02
N GLU A 470 -24.55 10.79 -23.53
CA GLU A 470 -25.01 11.16 -24.88
C GLU A 470 -24.39 10.25 -25.95
N LEU A 471 -23.09 9.91 -25.83
CA LEU A 471 -22.38 9.08 -26.80
C LEU A 471 -22.83 7.60 -26.78
N VAL A 472 -23.18 7.04 -25.63
CA VAL A 472 -23.40 5.58 -25.49
C VAL A 472 -24.75 5.18 -24.90
N GLY A 473 -25.52 6.12 -24.36
CA GLY A 473 -26.79 5.83 -23.65
C GLY A 473 -27.81 5.15 -24.55
N GLY A 474 -27.93 5.56 -25.81
CA GLY A 474 -28.81 4.90 -26.78
C GLY A 474 -28.42 3.46 -27.08
N GLU A 475 -27.12 3.13 -27.08
CA GLU A 475 -26.64 1.75 -27.28
C GLU A 475 -26.80 0.87 -26.05
N ILE A 476 -26.79 1.45 -24.84
CA ILE A 476 -26.85 0.73 -23.57
C ILE A 476 -28.30 0.50 -23.15
N PHE A 477 -29.11 1.56 -23.15
CA PHE A 477 -30.48 1.53 -22.62
C PHE A 477 -31.53 1.28 -23.71
N GLY A 478 -31.16 1.44 -24.99
CA GLY A 478 -31.96 1.05 -26.15
C GLY A 478 -33.41 1.53 -26.07
N LYS A 479 -34.35 0.58 -26.22
CA LYS A 479 -35.80 0.83 -26.19
C LYS A 479 -36.34 1.26 -24.83
N ASP A 480 -35.68 0.88 -23.73
CA ASP A 480 -36.13 1.19 -22.38
C ASP A 480 -35.80 2.66 -22.04
N GLY A 481 -34.74 3.23 -22.65
CA GLY A 481 -34.33 4.62 -22.45
C GLY A 481 -33.82 4.92 -21.04
N TYR A 482 -33.35 6.15 -20.81
CA TYR A 482 -32.81 6.56 -19.52
C TYR A 482 -33.10 8.02 -19.18
N VAL A 483 -33.04 8.34 -17.89
CA VAL A 483 -33.04 9.69 -17.33
C VAL A 483 -31.95 9.80 -16.28
N LEU A 484 -31.03 10.74 -16.45
CA LEU A 484 -30.03 11.14 -15.46
C LEU A 484 -30.57 12.29 -14.61
N VAL A 485 -30.65 12.07 -13.30
CA VAL A 485 -31.05 13.07 -12.32
C VAL A 485 -29.80 13.59 -11.60
N LEU A 486 -29.46 14.85 -11.88
CA LEU A 486 -28.35 15.58 -11.25
C LEU A 486 -28.89 16.36 -10.06
N VAL A 487 -28.58 15.90 -8.84
CA VAL A 487 -29.08 16.49 -7.58
C VAL A 487 -28.00 17.32 -6.91
N GLY A 488 -28.35 18.53 -6.48
CA GLY A 488 -27.40 19.49 -5.90
C GLY A 488 -27.18 20.73 -6.77
N ALA A 489 -28.13 21.07 -7.64
CA ALA A 489 -28.08 22.29 -8.42
C ALA A 489 -28.12 23.53 -7.51
N PRO A 490 -27.30 24.56 -7.78
CA PRO A 490 -27.27 25.75 -6.95
C PRO A 490 -28.64 26.45 -6.86
N SER A 491 -29.07 26.83 -5.65
CA SER A 491 -30.41 27.39 -5.38
C SER A 491 -30.38 28.48 -4.32
N ASP A 492 -31.47 29.22 -4.16
CA ASP A 492 -31.60 30.25 -3.10
C ASP A 492 -31.69 29.62 -1.70
N ALA A 493 -32.09 28.35 -1.61
CA ALA A 493 -32.16 27.57 -0.38
C ALA A 493 -30.80 26.96 0.03
N GLY A 494 -29.75 27.13 -0.78
CA GLY A 494 -28.41 26.57 -0.53
C GLY A 494 -27.77 25.93 -1.78
N GLY A 495 -26.59 25.37 -1.58
CA GLY A 495 -25.75 24.75 -2.62
C GLY A 495 -24.67 25.70 -3.15
N SER A 496 -23.49 25.67 -2.53
CA SER A 496 -22.28 26.47 -2.84
C SER A 496 -21.62 26.14 -4.20
N GLY A 497 -22.37 25.54 -5.13
CA GLY A 497 -21.85 25.08 -6.41
C GLY A 497 -21.42 26.20 -7.36
N ASP A 498 -20.71 25.80 -8.40
CA ASP A 498 -20.20 26.73 -9.39
C ASP A 498 -21.34 27.11 -10.35
N ARG A 499 -21.91 28.30 -10.13
CA ARG A 499 -23.02 28.83 -10.94
C ARG A 499 -22.66 28.93 -12.42
N LYS A 500 -21.40 29.26 -12.75
CA LYS A 500 -20.94 29.37 -14.15
C LYS A 500 -20.90 27.99 -14.79
N TYR A 501 -20.34 27.01 -14.09
CA TYR A 501 -20.31 25.62 -14.54
C TYR A 501 -21.72 25.04 -14.70
N TYR A 502 -22.61 25.28 -13.73
CA TYR A 502 -24.01 24.86 -13.80
C TYR A 502 -24.74 25.47 -15.01
N ASN A 503 -24.63 26.79 -15.21
CA ASN A 503 -25.29 27.46 -16.34
C ASN A 503 -24.77 26.93 -17.69
N GLY A 504 -23.45 26.75 -17.84
CA GLY A 504 -22.88 26.16 -19.06
C GLY A 504 -23.35 24.72 -19.31
N LEU A 505 -23.54 23.94 -18.25
CA LEU A 505 -24.10 22.58 -18.37
C LEU A 505 -25.58 22.60 -18.78
N VAL A 506 -26.37 23.52 -18.24
CA VAL A 506 -27.78 23.71 -18.65
C VAL A 506 -27.88 24.15 -20.12
N GLU A 507 -27.03 25.07 -20.56
CA GLU A 507 -26.95 25.50 -21.96
C GLU A 507 -26.57 24.34 -22.88
N TYR A 508 -25.58 23.53 -22.47
CA TYR A 508 -25.19 22.34 -23.21
C TYR A 508 -26.36 21.35 -23.37
N VAL A 509 -27.04 21.02 -22.28
CA VAL A 509 -28.19 20.10 -22.29
C VAL A 509 -29.29 20.58 -23.24
N LYS A 510 -29.58 21.88 -23.26
CA LYS A 510 -30.54 22.48 -24.20
C LYS A 510 -30.06 22.43 -25.65
N GLY A 511 -28.80 22.81 -25.89
CA GLY A 511 -28.20 22.81 -27.22
C GLY A 511 -28.13 21.41 -27.84
N ALA A 512 -27.86 20.39 -27.03
CA ALA A 512 -27.79 18.99 -27.42
C ALA A 512 -29.16 18.28 -27.43
N LYS A 513 -30.26 18.98 -27.06
CA LYS A 513 -31.62 18.42 -26.97
C LYS A 513 -31.74 17.23 -26.00
N LEU A 514 -31.08 17.34 -24.85
CA LEU A 514 -31.01 16.29 -23.82
C LEU A 514 -31.97 16.54 -22.63
N GLU A 515 -32.90 17.50 -22.72
CA GLU A 515 -33.78 17.89 -21.61
C GLU A 515 -34.72 16.77 -21.14
N GLU A 516 -35.04 15.81 -22.02
CA GLU A 516 -35.79 14.60 -21.64
C GLU A 516 -34.93 13.56 -20.92
N HIS A 517 -33.61 13.60 -21.13
CA HIS A 517 -32.64 12.67 -20.56
C HIS A 517 -31.92 13.21 -19.32
N VAL A 518 -31.88 14.52 -19.10
CA VAL A 518 -31.16 15.14 -17.98
C VAL A 518 -32.08 16.04 -17.18
N LYS A 519 -32.22 15.75 -15.88
CA LYS A 519 -33.02 16.54 -14.93
C LYS A 519 -32.12 17.13 -13.87
N PHE A 520 -32.23 18.44 -13.65
CA PHE A 520 -31.55 19.13 -12.57
C PHE A 520 -32.49 19.27 -11.38
N VAL A 521 -32.04 18.79 -10.21
CA VAL A 521 -32.73 18.95 -8.94
C VAL A 521 -31.93 19.90 -8.06
N PRO A 522 -32.54 20.97 -7.51
CA PRO A 522 -31.90 21.87 -6.57
C PRO A 522 -31.26 21.14 -5.38
N PHE A 523 -30.33 21.81 -4.70
CA PHE A 523 -29.89 21.38 -3.38
C PHE A 523 -31.10 21.20 -2.45
N ALA A 524 -31.21 20.03 -1.82
CA ALA A 524 -32.30 19.67 -0.92
C ALA A 524 -31.84 18.65 0.11
N ASP A 525 -32.40 18.72 1.32
CA ASP A 525 -32.05 17.84 2.44
C ASP A 525 -32.42 16.36 2.19
N ASP A 526 -33.42 16.12 1.35
CA ASP A 526 -33.97 14.80 1.02
C ASP A 526 -33.37 14.17 -0.25
N ALA A 527 -32.18 14.61 -0.68
CA ALA A 527 -31.50 14.14 -1.89
C ALA A 527 -31.41 12.60 -2.01
N LEU A 528 -31.33 11.88 -0.88
CA LEU A 528 -31.23 10.43 -0.84
C LEU A 528 -32.47 9.70 -1.38
N LYS A 529 -33.64 10.35 -1.43
CA LYS A 529 -34.82 9.75 -2.08
C LYS A 529 -34.58 9.49 -3.56
N TYR A 530 -33.82 10.36 -4.24
CA TYR A 530 -33.50 10.14 -5.65
C TYR A 530 -32.56 8.95 -5.82
N VAL A 531 -31.60 8.79 -4.92
CA VAL A 531 -30.67 7.65 -4.91
C VAL A 531 -31.41 6.34 -4.67
N ALA A 532 -32.32 6.30 -3.69
CA ALA A 532 -33.13 5.13 -3.36
C ALA A 532 -34.10 4.71 -4.49
N ALA A 533 -34.49 5.65 -5.36
CA ALA A 533 -35.34 5.36 -6.54
C ALA A 533 -34.54 5.00 -7.81
N ALA A 534 -33.21 5.16 -7.79
CA ALA A 534 -32.36 5.01 -8.95
C ALA A 534 -32.02 3.55 -9.25
N ASP A 535 -31.80 3.25 -10.52
CA ASP A 535 -31.30 1.95 -10.99
C ASP A 535 -29.76 1.90 -11.00
N LEU A 536 -29.10 3.06 -11.07
CA LEU A 536 -27.64 3.19 -11.03
C LEU A 536 -27.23 4.60 -10.53
N HIS A 537 -26.27 4.66 -9.62
CA HIS A 537 -25.71 5.90 -9.11
C HIS A 537 -24.29 6.14 -9.68
N PHE A 538 -24.03 7.37 -10.12
CA PHE A 538 -22.75 7.80 -10.65
C PHE A 538 -22.02 8.75 -9.69
N SER A 539 -20.73 8.51 -9.51
CA SER A 539 -19.79 9.47 -8.94
C SER A 539 -18.65 9.70 -9.93
N ALA A 540 -18.78 10.71 -10.79
CA ALA A 540 -17.88 10.94 -11.93
C ALA A 540 -16.72 11.89 -11.60
N SER A 541 -16.37 12.05 -10.33
CA SER A 541 -15.46 13.11 -9.87
C SER A 541 -14.02 12.95 -10.38
N MET A 542 -13.33 14.06 -10.66
CA MET A 542 -11.87 14.05 -10.86
C MET A 542 -11.12 13.84 -9.56
N ASN A 543 -11.67 14.33 -8.45
CA ASN A 543 -11.03 14.26 -7.16
C ASN A 543 -12.05 14.04 -6.05
N GLU A 544 -11.78 13.04 -5.23
CA GLU A 544 -12.44 12.74 -3.98
C GLU A 544 -11.38 12.32 -2.96
N ALA A 545 -11.71 12.40 -1.68
CA ALA A 545 -10.95 11.71 -0.65
C ALA A 545 -11.59 10.36 -0.33
N PHE A 546 -12.80 10.37 0.22
CA PHE A 546 -13.62 9.19 0.42
C PHE A 546 -15.10 9.55 0.25
N PRO A 547 -15.70 9.35 -0.94
CA PRO A 547 -17.03 9.88 -1.24
C PRO A 547 -18.13 9.23 -0.40
N LEU A 548 -18.87 10.02 0.38
CA LEU A 548 -19.98 9.51 1.19
C LEU A 548 -21.22 9.16 0.34
N ASN A 549 -21.44 9.84 -0.79
CA ASN A 549 -22.61 9.61 -1.65
C ASN A 549 -22.63 8.19 -2.24
N THR A 550 -21.47 7.61 -2.53
CA THR A 550 -21.34 6.24 -3.01
C THR A 550 -21.63 5.24 -1.89
N LEU A 551 -21.14 5.47 -0.66
CA LEU A 551 -21.52 4.65 0.50
C LEU A 551 -23.03 4.71 0.76
N GLU A 552 -23.63 5.91 0.72
CA GLU A 552 -25.07 6.10 0.87
C GLU A 552 -25.85 5.33 -0.21
N ALA A 553 -25.42 5.39 -1.48
CA ALA A 553 -26.02 4.64 -2.57
C ALA A 553 -25.91 3.12 -2.38
N MET A 554 -24.70 2.63 -2.08
CA MET A 554 -24.43 1.21 -1.82
C MET A 554 -25.28 0.70 -0.65
N LEU A 555 -25.39 1.47 0.44
CA LEU A 555 -26.23 1.13 1.59
C LEU A 555 -27.71 1.03 1.21
N LEU A 556 -28.20 1.91 0.35
CA LEU A 556 -29.58 1.91 -0.16
C LEU A 556 -29.84 0.86 -1.26
N GLN A 557 -28.89 -0.07 -1.49
CA GLN A 557 -28.95 -1.10 -2.54
C GLN A 557 -28.95 -0.54 -3.96
N THR A 558 -28.55 0.72 -4.15
CA THR A 558 -28.37 1.31 -5.46
C THR A 558 -26.95 1.01 -5.93
N PRO A 559 -26.76 0.25 -7.03
CA PRO A 559 -25.43 -0.03 -7.55
C PRO A 559 -24.74 1.27 -7.96
N VAL A 560 -23.42 1.25 -7.91
CA VAL A 560 -22.58 2.43 -8.08
C VAL A 560 -21.61 2.26 -9.24
N MET A 561 -21.42 3.33 -9.99
CA MET A 561 -20.35 3.49 -10.97
C MET A 561 -19.57 4.75 -10.63
N MET A 562 -18.34 4.58 -10.16
CA MET A 562 -17.55 5.68 -9.60
C MET A 562 -16.17 5.76 -10.27
N THR A 563 -15.63 6.96 -10.40
CA THR A 563 -14.24 7.13 -10.82
C THR A 563 -13.29 6.60 -9.75
N ARG A 564 -12.09 6.17 -10.15
CA ARG A 564 -11.00 5.80 -9.24
C ARG A 564 -10.33 7.03 -8.58
N ALA A 565 -11.13 8.04 -8.22
CA ALA A 565 -10.66 9.24 -7.54
C ALA A 565 -10.54 8.98 -6.04
N GLY A 566 -9.35 9.18 -5.48
CA GLY A 566 -9.06 8.94 -4.06
C GLY A 566 -9.46 7.54 -3.61
N GLY A 567 -10.07 7.43 -2.43
CA GLY A 567 -10.49 6.16 -1.83
C GLY A 567 -11.79 5.58 -2.38
N SER A 568 -12.24 5.98 -3.58
CA SER A 568 -13.42 5.39 -4.21
C SER A 568 -13.27 3.88 -4.43
N GLU A 569 -12.10 3.42 -4.88
CA GLU A 569 -11.85 1.98 -5.06
C GLU A 569 -11.81 1.20 -3.74
N GLU A 570 -11.47 1.85 -2.62
CA GLU A 570 -11.37 1.22 -1.30
C GLU A 570 -12.75 0.81 -0.74
N GLN A 571 -13.83 1.43 -1.24
CA GLN A 571 -15.21 1.13 -0.84
C GLN A 571 -15.70 -0.23 -1.37
N LEU A 572 -15.09 -0.75 -2.43
CA LEU A 572 -15.46 -2.02 -3.03
C LEU A 572 -14.77 -3.18 -2.29
N ALA A 573 -15.44 -4.33 -2.24
CA ALA A 573 -14.90 -5.55 -1.65
C ALA A 573 -13.73 -6.08 -2.49
N ASP A 574 -13.91 -6.18 -3.81
CA ASP A 574 -12.83 -6.44 -4.76
C ASP A 574 -12.99 -5.53 -5.99
N PRO A 575 -12.20 -4.44 -6.08
CA PRO A 575 -12.21 -3.51 -7.21
C PRO A 575 -12.10 -4.17 -8.59
N ARG A 576 -11.52 -5.37 -8.67
CA ARG A 576 -11.24 -6.08 -9.93
C ARG A 576 -12.37 -7.00 -10.36
N ALA A 577 -13.26 -7.38 -9.45
CA ALA A 577 -14.30 -8.38 -9.70
C ALA A 577 -15.62 -7.78 -10.22
N GLU A 578 -15.75 -6.44 -10.24
CA GLU A 578 -17.00 -5.73 -10.59
C GLU A 578 -18.24 -6.26 -9.84
N GLY A 579 -18.04 -6.80 -8.62
CA GLY A 579 -19.07 -7.51 -7.89
C GLY A 579 -20.09 -6.56 -7.26
N ASP A 580 -19.59 -5.53 -6.59
CA ASP A 580 -20.36 -4.61 -5.75
C ASP A 580 -20.30 -3.15 -6.22
N GLY A 581 -19.70 -2.92 -7.39
CA GLY A 581 -19.65 -1.62 -8.06
C GLY A 581 -18.81 -1.68 -9.33
N PHE A 582 -18.85 -0.60 -10.11
CA PHE A 582 -18.01 -0.41 -11.29
C PHE A 582 -17.04 0.75 -11.10
N LEU A 583 -15.83 0.60 -11.63
CA LEU A 583 -14.80 1.63 -11.61
C LEU A 583 -14.58 2.27 -12.99
N LEU A 584 -14.62 3.60 -13.00
CA LEU A 584 -14.29 4.43 -14.15
C LEU A 584 -12.90 5.04 -14.00
N PRO A 585 -12.17 5.29 -15.11
CA PRO A 585 -10.94 6.07 -15.05
C PRO A 585 -11.25 7.52 -14.65
N VAL A 586 -10.32 8.13 -13.92
CA VAL A 586 -10.31 9.58 -13.71
C VAL A 586 -9.88 10.23 -15.03
N THR A 587 -10.80 10.92 -15.72
CA THR A 587 -10.50 11.48 -17.04
C THR A 587 -11.38 12.70 -17.35
N PRO A 588 -10.82 13.77 -17.94
CA PRO A 588 -11.62 14.84 -18.51
C PRO A 588 -12.20 14.52 -19.89
N ASP A 589 -11.81 13.40 -20.53
CA ASP A 589 -12.25 13.00 -21.87
C ASP A 589 -13.53 12.16 -21.82
N GLU A 590 -14.65 12.74 -22.27
CA GLU A 590 -15.94 12.06 -22.32
C GLU A 590 -15.93 10.76 -23.13
N LYS A 591 -15.07 10.63 -24.15
CA LYS A 591 -14.99 9.43 -25.00
C LYS A 591 -14.31 8.28 -24.27
N VAL A 592 -13.32 8.58 -23.42
CA VAL A 592 -12.69 7.57 -22.56
C VAL A 592 -13.71 7.06 -21.54
N MET A 593 -14.41 7.98 -20.87
CA MET A 593 -15.47 7.63 -19.92
C MET A 593 -16.58 6.83 -20.60
N ALA A 594 -17.07 7.27 -21.76
CA ALA A 594 -18.13 6.59 -22.52
C ALA A 594 -17.75 5.17 -22.92
N ARG A 595 -16.50 4.95 -23.40
CA ARG A 595 -16.01 3.61 -23.73
C ARG A 595 -16.02 2.68 -22.52
N LYS A 596 -15.61 3.15 -21.34
CA LYS A 596 -15.60 2.34 -20.12
C LYS A 596 -17.02 2.06 -19.60
N ILE A 597 -17.91 3.06 -19.58
CA ILE A 597 -19.34 2.87 -19.26
C ILE A 597 -19.95 1.80 -20.18
N LYS A 598 -19.70 1.90 -21.48
CA LYS A 598 -20.17 0.93 -22.48
C LYS A 598 -19.59 -0.46 -22.24
N ALA A 599 -18.30 -0.58 -21.92
CA ALA A 599 -17.66 -1.86 -21.64
C ALA A 599 -18.28 -2.58 -20.42
N HIS A 600 -18.67 -1.84 -19.38
CA HIS A 600 -19.31 -2.44 -18.21
C HIS A 600 -20.78 -2.80 -18.45
N LEU A 601 -21.54 -2.01 -19.22
CA LEU A 601 -22.99 -2.13 -19.28
C LEU A 601 -23.53 -2.79 -20.56
N LYS A 602 -22.88 -2.61 -21.71
CA LYS A 602 -23.45 -3.04 -23.00
C LYS A 602 -23.52 -4.57 -23.09
N GLY A 603 -24.68 -5.08 -23.52
CA GLY A 603 -24.91 -6.51 -23.74
C GLY A 603 -25.19 -7.31 -22.46
N ARG A 604 -25.18 -6.68 -21.28
CA ARG A 604 -25.59 -7.30 -20.02
C ARG A 604 -27.09 -7.17 -19.80
N ASP A 605 -27.68 -8.13 -19.10
CA ASP A 605 -29.04 -7.98 -18.59
C ASP A 605 -29.04 -7.05 -17.37
N LEU A 606 -29.16 -5.75 -17.62
CA LEU A 606 -29.09 -4.73 -16.58
C LEU A 606 -30.17 -4.90 -15.50
N LYS A 607 -31.34 -5.44 -15.85
CA LYS A 607 -32.43 -5.69 -14.88
C LYS A 607 -32.08 -6.78 -13.86
N SER A 608 -31.14 -7.65 -14.20
CA SER A 608 -30.62 -8.68 -13.30
C SER A 608 -29.31 -8.25 -12.62
N VAL A 609 -28.37 -7.70 -13.40
CA VAL A 609 -27.02 -7.36 -12.92
C VAL A 609 -27.03 -6.23 -11.89
N LEU A 610 -27.79 -5.15 -12.14
CA LEU A 610 -27.80 -3.96 -11.29
C LEU A 610 -28.38 -4.25 -9.88
N PRO A 611 -29.55 -4.90 -9.72
CA PRO A 611 -30.06 -5.23 -8.39
C PRO A 611 -29.17 -6.23 -7.61
N ALA A 612 -28.60 -7.21 -8.31
CA ALA A 612 -27.68 -8.17 -7.68
C ALA A 612 -26.40 -7.49 -7.18
N MET A 613 -25.88 -6.53 -7.96
CA MET A 613 -24.75 -5.69 -7.56
C MET A 613 -25.11 -4.82 -6.35
N GLY A 614 -26.25 -4.12 -6.38
CA GLY A 614 -26.72 -3.30 -5.27
C GLY A 614 -26.88 -4.08 -3.95
N THR A 615 -27.35 -5.33 -4.04
CA THR A 615 -27.43 -6.23 -2.88
C THR A 615 -26.04 -6.51 -2.29
N ARG A 616 -25.05 -6.83 -3.13
CA ARG A 616 -23.67 -7.07 -2.69
C ARG A 616 -23.02 -5.80 -2.15
N ALA A 617 -23.25 -4.66 -2.80
CA ALA A 617 -22.78 -3.34 -2.37
C ALA A 617 -23.25 -3.00 -0.95
N ARG A 618 -24.53 -3.24 -0.65
CA ARG A 618 -25.06 -3.07 0.70
C ARG A 618 -24.35 -3.98 1.71
N GLN A 619 -24.09 -5.24 1.35
CA GLN A 619 -23.36 -6.16 2.24
C GLN A 619 -21.92 -5.69 2.50
N THR A 620 -21.25 -5.12 1.50
CA THR A 620 -19.92 -4.53 1.68
C THR A 620 -19.96 -3.36 2.66
N VAL A 621 -20.89 -2.42 2.50
CA VAL A 621 -21.04 -1.27 3.40
C VAL A 621 -21.37 -1.71 4.83
N LEU A 622 -22.36 -2.58 5.01
CA LEU A 622 -22.76 -3.08 6.33
C LEU A 622 -21.63 -3.77 7.10
N ARG A 623 -20.64 -4.35 6.40
CA ARG A 623 -19.50 -5.03 7.02
C ARG A 623 -18.32 -4.12 7.32
N ARG A 624 -18.23 -2.93 6.68
CA ARG A 624 -16.99 -2.15 6.64
C ARG A 624 -17.15 -0.66 6.90
N PHE A 625 -18.29 -0.06 6.56
CA PHE A 625 -18.44 1.39 6.44
C PHE A 625 -19.75 1.91 7.06
N THR A 626 -20.26 1.24 8.10
CA THR A 626 -21.33 1.77 8.95
C THR A 626 -20.80 2.25 10.30
N ASP A 627 -21.60 3.04 11.01
CA ASP A 627 -21.25 3.59 12.31
C ASP A 627 -20.97 2.51 13.37
N GLU A 628 -21.61 1.34 13.29
CA GLU A 628 -21.32 0.23 14.21
C GLU A 628 -19.90 -0.30 14.06
N VAL A 629 -19.41 -0.45 12.81
CA VAL A 629 -18.06 -0.94 12.51
C VAL A 629 -17.01 0.15 12.74
N ALA A 630 -17.34 1.38 12.39
CA ALA A 630 -16.44 2.52 12.56
C ALA A 630 -16.11 2.81 14.03
N GLY A 631 -17.06 2.53 14.93
CA GLY A 631 -16.87 2.70 16.36
C GLY A 631 -15.69 1.90 16.92
N ASP A 632 -15.58 0.61 16.60
CA ASP A 632 -14.49 -0.25 17.11
C ASP A 632 -13.13 0.21 16.57
N ARG A 633 -13.09 0.64 15.31
CA ARG A 633 -11.89 1.23 14.69
C ARG A 633 -11.50 2.55 15.33
N MET A 634 -12.49 3.36 15.71
CA MET A 634 -12.26 4.62 16.43
C MET A 634 -11.58 4.37 17.76
N ASP A 635 -12.06 3.37 18.51
CA ASP A 635 -11.48 3.02 19.81
C ASP A 635 -10.01 2.59 19.68
N LYS A 636 -9.70 1.78 18.64
CA LYS A 636 -8.31 1.41 18.31
C LYS A 636 -7.47 2.63 17.93
N LEU A 637 -7.97 3.50 17.06
CA LEU A 637 -7.26 4.72 16.64
C LEU A 637 -7.01 5.65 17.84
N LEU A 638 -8.00 5.88 18.68
CA LEU A 638 -7.85 6.71 19.88
C LEU A 638 -6.81 6.11 20.83
N ALA A 639 -6.82 4.80 21.04
CA ALA A 639 -5.80 4.13 21.84
C ALA A 639 -4.38 4.31 21.25
N GLU A 640 -4.22 4.20 19.93
CA GLU A 640 -2.93 4.40 19.25
C GLU A 640 -2.44 5.86 19.35
N VAL A 641 -3.33 6.82 19.10
CA VAL A 641 -3.04 8.27 19.16
C VAL A 641 -2.71 8.73 20.59
N MET A 642 -3.38 8.16 21.59
CA MET A 642 -3.13 8.48 22.99
C MET A 642 -1.93 7.71 23.57
N GLY A 643 -1.71 6.47 23.11
CA GLY A 643 -0.80 5.49 23.71
C GLY A 643 0.61 5.44 23.14
N THR A 644 0.94 6.15 22.05
CA THR A 644 2.30 6.16 21.49
C THR A 644 2.71 7.55 21.01
N SER A 645 3.91 8.01 21.37
CA SER A 645 4.64 8.90 20.48
C SER A 645 5.42 8.00 19.50
N PRO A 646 5.47 8.28 18.18
CA PRO A 646 6.31 7.51 17.24
C PRO A 646 7.78 7.39 17.69
N VAL A 647 8.20 8.34 18.54
CA VAL A 647 9.52 8.49 19.14
C VAL A 647 9.78 7.49 20.28
N ASP A 648 8.74 6.91 20.89
CA ASP A 648 8.86 5.98 22.03
C ASP A 648 8.84 4.50 21.57
N ALA A 649 9.43 4.21 20.42
CA ALA A 649 9.45 2.88 19.82
C ALA A 649 10.14 1.83 20.73
N PRO A 650 9.60 0.61 20.85
CA PRO A 650 10.35 -0.50 21.44
C PRO A 650 11.58 -0.83 20.57
N GLN A 651 12.69 -1.18 21.23
CA GLN A 651 13.89 -1.73 20.62
C GLN A 651 13.55 -2.96 19.74
N GLY A 652 14.16 -3.06 18.57
CA GLY A 652 13.96 -4.13 17.59
C GLY A 652 13.07 -3.83 16.40
N ARG A 653 12.65 -2.58 16.17
CA ARG A 653 11.64 -2.29 15.14
C ARG A 653 12.16 -2.58 13.72
N VAL A 654 11.38 -3.31 12.92
CA VAL A 654 11.73 -3.65 11.52
C VAL A 654 11.00 -2.76 10.52
N CYS A 655 11.75 -2.04 9.68
CA CYS A 655 11.23 -1.42 8.48
C CYS A 655 11.30 -2.41 7.30
N ILE A 656 10.16 -2.75 6.72
CA ILE A 656 10.05 -3.65 5.58
C ILE A 656 9.77 -2.82 4.32
N ILE A 657 10.57 -2.95 3.27
CA ILE A 657 10.31 -2.37 1.95
C ILE A 657 9.76 -3.46 1.05
N VAL A 658 8.52 -3.29 0.59
CA VAL A 658 7.83 -4.23 -0.29
C VAL A 658 7.81 -3.66 -1.69
N ARG A 659 8.66 -4.19 -2.56
CA ARG A 659 8.72 -3.81 -3.98
C ARG A 659 7.65 -4.57 -4.75
N THR A 660 6.78 -3.86 -5.44
CA THR A 660 5.71 -4.46 -6.24
C THR A 660 5.64 -3.91 -7.66
N PHE A 661 4.96 -4.62 -8.57
CA PHE A 661 4.62 -4.12 -9.90
C PHE A 661 3.18 -4.45 -10.30
N ALA A 662 2.65 -3.80 -11.35
CA ALA A 662 1.22 -3.89 -11.70
C ALA A 662 0.70 -5.33 -11.91
N GLY A 663 1.53 -6.25 -12.43
CA GLY A 663 1.16 -7.64 -12.68
C GLY A 663 1.06 -8.52 -11.43
N GLN A 664 1.67 -8.13 -10.30
CA GLN A 664 1.73 -8.98 -9.10
C GLN A 664 0.40 -9.14 -8.36
N LEU A 665 -0.63 -8.36 -8.68
CA LEU A 665 -1.98 -8.65 -8.18
C LEU A 665 -2.69 -9.76 -8.96
N GLN A 666 -2.26 -10.03 -10.19
CA GLN A 666 -2.93 -10.94 -11.12
C GLN A 666 -2.41 -12.38 -11.02
N ASP A 667 -1.25 -12.59 -10.41
CA ASP A 667 -0.67 -13.92 -10.23
C ASP A 667 -1.50 -14.78 -9.24
N PRO A 668 -1.90 -16.02 -9.59
CA PRO A 668 -2.73 -16.85 -8.71
C PRO A 668 -1.93 -17.52 -7.57
N ILE A 669 -0.62 -17.67 -7.72
CA ILE A 669 0.24 -18.45 -6.82
C ILE A 669 1.05 -17.52 -5.92
N TYR A 670 1.80 -16.58 -6.49
CA TYR A 670 2.67 -15.66 -5.76
C TYR A 670 2.26 -14.22 -6.06
N ASN A 671 1.48 -13.63 -5.17
CA ASN A 671 0.92 -12.30 -5.34
C ASN A 671 1.06 -11.42 -4.10
N LEU A 672 0.93 -10.11 -4.35
CA LEU A 672 1.01 -9.09 -3.31
C LEU A 672 0.01 -9.31 -2.17
N GLU A 673 -1.18 -9.85 -2.47
CA GLU A 673 -2.18 -10.10 -1.44
C GLU A 673 -1.72 -11.17 -0.44
N LYS A 674 -1.17 -12.30 -0.90
CA LYS A 674 -0.63 -13.33 0.00
C LYS A 674 0.57 -12.82 0.79
N MET A 675 1.46 -12.07 0.13
CA MET A 675 2.63 -11.47 0.76
C MET A 675 2.23 -10.54 1.91
N LEU A 676 1.35 -9.57 1.66
CA LEU A 676 0.93 -8.62 2.68
C LEU A 676 0.13 -9.31 3.81
N LYS A 677 -0.68 -10.33 3.50
CA LYS A 677 -1.33 -11.17 4.52
C LYS A 677 -0.31 -11.88 5.41
N SER A 678 0.80 -12.36 4.85
CA SER A 678 1.85 -13.02 5.62
C SER A 678 2.53 -12.06 6.60
N LEU A 679 2.75 -10.79 6.21
CA LEU A 679 3.24 -9.76 7.13
C LEU A 679 2.26 -9.54 8.28
N VAL A 680 0.98 -9.30 7.97
CA VAL A 680 -0.08 -9.09 8.97
C VAL A 680 -0.16 -10.26 9.97
N ALA A 681 0.06 -11.49 9.50
CA ALA A 681 0.02 -12.71 10.30
C ALA A 681 1.25 -12.93 11.20
N MET A 682 2.36 -12.20 11.02
CA MET A 682 3.58 -12.39 11.82
C MET A 682 3.32 -12.28 13.33
N ASN A 683 3.95 -13.16 14.11
CA ASN A 683 3.88 -13.15 15.57
C ASN A 683 4.54 -11.88 16.12
N TYR A 684 5.75 -11.58 15.67
CA TYR A 684 6.42 -10.31 15.92
C TYR A 684 5.61 -9.13 15.38
N LYS A 685 5.28 -8.15 16.24
CA LYS A 685 4.40 -7.03 15.87
C LYS A 685 5.10 -5.71 15.61
N ALA A 686 6.36 -5.57 16.04
CA ALA A 686 7.13 -4.32 15.92
C ALA A 686 7.75 -4.16 14.52
N TRP A 687 6.91 -4.09 13.49
CA TRP A 687 7.33 -3.84 12.12
C TRP A 687 6.42 -2.83 11.43
N ASN A 688 6.93 -2.20 10.38
CA ASN A 688 6.15 -1.39 9.44
C ASN A 688 6.55 -1.74 8.01
N ALA A 689 5.60 -1.78 7.07
CA ALA A 689 5.88 -2.08 5.67
C ALA A 689 5.59 -0.89 4.76
N LEU A 690 6.57 -0.53 3.93
CA LEU A 690 6.49 0.46 2.88
C LEU A 690 6.32 -0.27 1.54
N VAL A 691 5.11 -0.26 1.01
CA VAL A 691 4.76 -0.85 -0.29
C VAL A 691 5.03 0.17 -1.39
N VAL A 692 5.94 -0.14 -2.30
CA VAL A 692 6.32 0.74 -3.40
C VAL A 692 6.16 0.03 -4.73
N GLN A 693 5.46 0.68 -5.65
CA GLN A 693 5.37 0.23 -7.03
C GLN A 693 6.60 0.67 -7.83
N THR A 694 7.28 -0.27 -8.49
CA THR A 694 8.55 -0.02 -9.18
C THR A 694 8.40 0.18 -10.69
N ASP A 695 7.23 -0.09 -11.26
CA ASP A 695 6.91 0.09 -12.68
C ASP A 695 5.88 1.21 -12.89
N PRO A 696 5.83 1.85 -14.07
CA PRO A 696 4.94 2.98 -14.33
C PRO A 696 3.50 2.58 -14.68
N ALA A 697 3.20 1.29 -14.79
CA ALA A 697 1.86 0.84 -15.16
C ALA A 697 0.86 1.12 -14.03
N GLU A 698 -0.41 1.32 -14.35
CA GLU A 698 -1.41 1.55 -13.31
C GLU A 698 -1.76 0.22 -12.60
N MET A 699 -1.70 0.20 -11.27
CA MET A 699 -1.99 -0.98 -10.46
C MET A 699 -3.39 -0.91 -9.85
N GLU A 700 -4.38 -1.48 -10.57
CA GLU A 700 -5.77 -1.54 -10.13
C GLU A 700 -5.95 -2.40 -8.87
N GLY A 701 -6.55 -1.82 -7.82
CA GLY A 701 -6.95 -2.53 -6.61
C GLY A 701 -5.90 -2.60 -5.50
N LEU A 702 -4.76 -1.90 -5.63
CA LEU A 702 -3.76 -1.81 -4.56
C LEU A 702 -4.34 -1.19 -3.28
N TYR A 703 -5.03 -0.06 -3.37
CA TYR A 703 -5.60 0.58 -2.19
C TYR A 703 -6.79 -0.22 -1.65
N GLY A 704 -7.59 -0.81 -2.55
CA GLY A 704 -8.62 -1.77 -2.16
C GLY A 704 -8.08 -2.97 -1.36
N LEU A 705 -6.89 -3.48 -1.71
CA LEU A 705 -6.21 -4.54 -0.95
C LEU A 705 -5.80 -4.05 0.45
N LEU A 706 -5.15 -2.89 0.57
CA LEU A 706 -4.79 -2.34 1.88
C LEU A 706 -6.01 -2.11 2.78
N SER A 707 -7.07 -1.53 2.21
CA SER A 707 -8.34 -1.29 2.92
C SER A 707 -9.04 -2.58 3.36
N ARG A 708 -8.78 -3.72 2.71
CA ARG A 708 -9.24 -5.05 3.19
C ARG A 708 -8.39 -5.61 4.32
N LEU A 709 -7.08 -5.34 4.31
CA LEU A 709 -6.16 -5.82 5.34
C LEU A 709 -6.31 -5.04 6.65
N ASP A 710 -6.73 -3.77 6.57
CA ASP A 710 -7.07 -2.92 7.74
C ASP A 710 -5.94 -2.85 8.79
N ASP A 711 -4.69 -2.77 8.30
CA ASP A 711 -3.48 -2.72 9.11
C ASP A 711 -2.65 -1.47 8.77
N HIS A 712 -2.65 -0.50 9.68
CA HIS A 712 -2.00 0.81 9.48
C HIS A 712 -0.47 0.70 9.29
N ARG A 713 0.14 -0.44 9.66
CA ARG A 713 1.56 -0.72 9.49
C ARG A 713 1.94 -0.88 8.01
N LEU A 714 0.98 -1.23 7.14
CA LEU A 714 1.14 -1.28 5.69
C LEU A 714 0.90 0.11 5.10
N ARG A 715 1.86 0.59 4.30
CA ARG A 715 1.85 1.98 3.78
C ARG A 715 2.28 2.01 2.33
N VAL A 716 1.43 2.54 1.44
CA VAL A 716 1.85 2.76 0.05
C VAL A 716 2.68 4.03 -0.04
N ILE A 717 3.85 3.92 -0.64
CA ILE A 717 4.75 5.04 -0.90
C ILE A 717 4.64 5.42 -2.38
N GLN A 718 4.15 6.62 -2.64
CA GLN A 718 4.01 7.17 -3.99
C GLN A 718 4.97 8.33 -4.17
N TYR A 719 5.69 8.36 -5.29
CA TYR A 719 6.35 9.57 -5.75
C TYR A 719 5.95 9.85 -7.20
N PRO A 720 5.31 10.99 -7.47
CA PRO A 720 4.90 11.37 -8.82
C PRO A 720 6.06 11.41 -9.82
N ASP A 721 7.26 11.78 -9.36
CA ASP A 721 8.44 11.94 -10.22
C ASP A 721 9.23 10.64 -10.44
N LEU A 722 8.95 9.56 -9.70
CA LEU A 722 9.78 8.34 -9.74
C LEU A 722 9.85 7.70 -11.13
N HIS A 723 8.79 7.83 -11.93
CA HIS A 723 8.73 7.28 -13.28
C HIS A 723 9.23 8.27 -14.36
N ALA A 724 9.44 9.53 -14.00
CA ALA A 724 10.05 10.54 -14.88
C ALA A 724 11.58 10.41 -14.93
N TYR A 725 12.17 9.84 -13.88
CA TYR A 725 13.55 9.38 -13.90
C TYR A 725 13.64 8.08 -14.71
N LYS A 726 14.65 7.95 -15.58
CA LYS A 726 15.06 6.66 -16.16
C LYS A 726 15.69 5.73 -15.09
N SER A 727 15.20 5.79 -13.86
CA SER A 727 15.74 5.15 -12.67
C SER A 727 15.21 3.72 -12.57
N GLY A 728 16.09 2.75 -12.39
CA GLY A 728 15.72 1.35 -12.18
C GLY A 728 15.07 1.12 -10.81
N ALA A 729 14.44 -0.05 -10.61
CA ALA A 729 13.75 -0.43 -9.37
C ALA A 729 14.62 -0.27 -8.09
N PHE A 730 15.95 -0.35 -8.20
CA PHE A 730 16.89 -0.18 -7.09
C PHE A 730 16.96 1.26 -6.58
N GLU A 731 17.04 2.26 -7.46
CA GLU A 731 17.05 3.68 -7.05
C GLU A 731 15.73 4.08 -6.36
N ILE A 732 14.63 3.51 -6.83
CA ILE A 732 13.32 3.65 -6.18
C ILE A 732 13.38 3.09 -4.76
N THR A 733 13.96 1.90 -4.61
CA THR A 733 14.10 1.22 -3.32
C THR A 733 14.96 2.04 -2.36
N ASP A 734 16.13 2.53 -2.79
CA ASP A 734 17.03 3.36 -1.98
C ASP A 734 16.35 4.64 -1.50
N LYS A 735 15.57 5.28 -2.38
CA LYS A 735 14.80 6.46 -2.01
C LYS A 735 13.74 6.14 -0.95
N VAL A 736 13.06 5.00 -1.07
CA VAL A 736 12.04 4.57 -0.10
C VAL A 736 12.66 4.16 1.23
N ILE A 737 13.87 3.58 1.25
CA ILE A 737 14.61 3.28 2.50
C ILE A 737 14.79 4.56 3.33
N SER A 738 15.02 5.72 2.70
CA SER A 738 15.12 7.00 3.41
C SER A 738 13.82 7.45 4.11
N GLN A 739 12.68 6.80 3.84
CA GLN A 739 11.41 7.00 4.53
C GLN A 739 11.16 6.02 5.68
N CYS A 740 12.06 5.04 5.90
CA CYS A 740 11.97 4.24 7.11
C CYS A 740 12.01 5.13 8.35
N PRO A 741 11.18 4.87 9.37
CA PRO A 741 11.25 5.61 10.63
C PRO A 741 12.68 5.55 11.19
N PRO A 742 13.27 6.67 11.65
CA PRO A 742 14.61 6.67 12.24
C PRO A 742 14.75 5.74 13.46
N SER A 743 13.63 5.37 14.08
CA SER A 743 13.54 4.43 15.20
C SER A 743 13.53 2.95 14.76
N SER A 744 13.84 2.64 13.49
CA SER A 744 13.87 1.25 13.00
C SER A 744 15.27 0.72 13.15
N ASP A 745 15.44 -0.35 13.91
CA ASP A 745 16.74 -1.00 14.15
C ASP A 745 17.10 -1.95 13.01
N TRP A 746 16.08 -2.49 12.34
CA TRP A 746 16.22 -3.50 11.28
C TRP A 746 15.58 -3.03 9.97
N LEU A 747 16.18 -3.43 8.85
CA LEU A 747 15.66 -3.17 7.49
C LEU A 747 15.52 -4.49 6.73
N LEU A 748 14.36 -4.73 6.14
CA LEU A 748 14.09 -5.85 5.24
C LEU A 748 13.59 -5.32 3.88
N ALA A 749 14.38 -5.43 2.82
CA ALA A 749 13.90 -5.18 1.47
C ALA A 749 13.46 -6.49 0.80
N THR A 750 12.24 -6.53 0.27
CA THR A 750 11.62 -7.75 -0.26
C THR A 750 10.73 -7.48 -1.48
N ASN A 751 10.38 -8.52 -2.22
CA ASN A 751 9.44 -8.44 -3.33
C ASN A 751 8.02 -8.79 -2.87
N GLY A 752 7.03 -8.22 -3.56
CA GLY A 752 5.60 -8.44 -3.32
C GLY A 752 5.11 -9.86 -3.61
N ASP A 753 5.96 -10.77 -4.03
CA ASP A 753 5.65 -12.18 -4.29
C ASP A 753 6.27 -13.13 -3.25
N ASN A 754 7.03 -12.62 -2.27
CA ASN A 754 7.56 -13.42 -1.16
C ASN A 754 6.48 -13.69 -0.09
N THR A 755 6.50 -14.85 0.54
CA THR A 755 5.61 -15.18 1.68
C THR A 755 6.46 -15.57 2.88
N TYR A 756 6.10 -15.09 4.06
CA TYR A 756 6.84 -15.32 5.30
C TYR A 756 6.04 -16.19 6.27
N GLU A 757 6.72 -17.08 6.99
CA GLU A 757 6.14 -17.80 8.11
C GLU A 757 5.89 -16.84 9.30
N PRO A 758 4.89 -17.11 10.16
CA PRO A 758 4.56 -16.24 11.29
C PRO A 758 5.75 -15.97 12.23
N GLU A 759 6.67 -16.92 12.38
CA GLU A 759 7.83 -16.88 13.27
C GLU A 759 9.06 -16.17 12.67
N PHE A 760 8.99 -15.71 11.42
CA PHE A 760 10.16 -15.21 10.67
C PHE A 760 10.99 -14.15 11.42
N LEU A 761 10.34 -13.25 12.16
CA LEU A 761 10.98 -12.18 12.93
C LEU A 761 11.10 -12.48 14.43
N ASP A 762 10.66 -13.65 14.90
CA ASP A 762 10.67 -14.00 16.34
C ASP A 762 12.10 -14.24 16.87
N HIS A 763 13.07 -14.39 15.96
CA HIS A 763 14.47 -14.65 16.26
C HIS A 763 15.38 -13.45 15.99
N LEU A 764 14.83 -12.24 15.87
CA LEU A 764 15.63 -11.02 15.76
C LEU A 764 16.50 -10.87 17.01
N ASP A 765 17.78 -10.60 16.79
CA ASP A 765 18.68 -10.21 17.87
C ASP A 765 18.31 -8.80 18.32
N LEU A 766 17.84 -8.65 19.55
CA LEU A 766 17.42 -7.35 20.09
C LEU A 766 18.54 -6.66 20.87
N ASP A 767 19.65 -7.37 21.13
CA ASP A 767 20.72 -6.92 22.01
C ASP A 767 21.84 -6.15 21.27
N TYR A 768 21.71 -5.95 19.95
CA TYR A 768 22.73 -5.33 19.08
C TYR A 768 22.51 -3.84 18.79
#